data_AF-A0AA43C6D4-F1
#
_entry.id   AF-A0AA43C6D4-F1
#
_cell.length_a   1.000
_cell.length_b   1.000
_cell.length_c   1.000
_cell.angle_alpha   90.00
_cell.angle_beta   90.00
_cell.angle_gamma   90.00
#
_symmetry.space_group_name_H-M   'P 1'
#
loop_
_entity.id
_entity.type
_entity.pdbx_description
1 polymer ?
#
loop_
_entity_poly.entity_id
_entity_poly.type
_entity_poly.pdbx_seq_one_letter_code
_entity_poly.pdbx_strand_id
1 'polypeptide(L)'
;MMNEKSENKPKLSLSTMILIGLGLGIACGIFFGEYCGLLSIIGDAFIQLLQMTILPYIIASLILGIGGLSYKQAKLLALKGGIVMLLFWAISFTMVLLMPLSFPKWETASFFSTSLVSPSKEVDFLKLYIPSNPFWSLANNVVPAVVLFSILAGIALIGIKEKDSLIQGLMAVSGALIRMTNIVVKLTPIGVFAIAASAAGTMTVEEFGKLQVYLVSFNLAALLLTFAVLPLLLKPVTPFRYKDIVGLSKDALVTAFTTGNLFIVLTVLTENCKSLFKKYSLTHEKTDAYVDVLVPVSFNFPNTGKLIMLMFVLFGAWFTGTSFSFSQYGTFVSAGLLSFFGGVDVALPFMLDLMHLPKDLYQLYMVTGVINGRTSTLLAAMNLLVFTLLTTSAMTGTLSFNKKKLINTLVFITVIIFASVGATRVYFSLAVKNEYTKDRILYRMHIKNNPLHQVVYKEVPAELKTGSGRVADIDKIRKRGKLLIGYNPDSLPFSFFNAADELVGFDVEMALMLANELNVDAEFVPFQYDTLADQLNRGEFDIAMSGISMSTSRIEVVNFSDPYLELTVALIVRDHRRNEFLNLESIRKIEGLTVAIVKDKSYVQRIEELLPGVEVIELESNREFFERNVGNWDALITNAEVGSAWTLMYPQYTVVIPKPNVATFPLGYAVAKGNQDLLNFLNNWIQIKKSGTQMKAAYSLWILGRGAVPKQPRWSVIRNVLKWVK
;
A
#
# COMPACT_ATOMS: atom_id res chain seq x y z
N MET A 1 -27.39 -35.64 -52.10
CA MET A 1 -25.96 -35.31 -51.89
C MET A 1 -25.85 -33.82 -51.64
N MET A 2 -25.58 -33.42 -50.40
CA MET A 2 -24.53 -32.45 -50.04
C MET A 2 -24.53 -32.34 -48.51
N ASN A 3 -23.43 -32.83 -47.93
CA ASN A 3 -23.07 -32.74 -46.52
C ASN A 3 -22.94 -31.26 -46.11
N GLU A 4 -23.65 -30.84 -45.08
CA GLU A 4 -23.11 -29.82 -44.15
C GLU A 4 -22.80 -30.50 -42.82
N LYS A 5 -21.58 -31.06 -42.76
CA LYS A 5 -20.90 -31.26 -41.48
C LYS A 5 -20.55 -29.87 -40.97
N SER A 6 -21.38 -29.28 -40.10
CA SER A 6 -20.91 -28.16 -39.29
C SER A 6 -19.82 -28.70 -38.35
N GLU A 7 -18.58 -28.29 -38.60
CA GLU A 7 -17.45 -28.58 -37.74
C GLU A 7 -17.73 -28.00 -36.35
N ASN A 8 -18.11 -28.88 -35.43
CA ASN A 8 -18.28 -28.56 -34.03
C ASN A 8 -16.88 -28.41 -33.40
N LYS A 9 -16.16 -27.32 -33.73
CA LYS A 9 -14.92 -26.96 -33.03
C LYS A 9 -15.28 -26.68 -31.57
N PRO A 10 -14.66 -27.36 -30.59
CA PRO A 10 -14.96 -27.13 -29.19
C PRO A 10 -14.61 -25.67 -28.85
N LYS A 11 -15.63 -24.84 -28.56
CA LYS A 11 -15.42 -23.47 -28.11
C LYS A 11 -14.68 -23.52 -26.77
N LEU A 12 -13.52 -22.88 -26.71
CA LEU A 12 -12.73 -22.77 -25.47
C LEU A 12 -13.59 -22.14 -24.37
N SER A 13 -13.50 -22.69 -23.16
CA SER A 13 -14.18 -22.10 -22.01
C SER A 13 -13.62 -20.71 -21.71
N LEU A 14 -14.46 -19.79 -21.20
CA LEU A 14 -14.01 -18.45 -20.80
C LEU A 14 -12.84 -18.52 -19.81
N SER A 15 -12.91 -19.46 -18.86
CA SER A 15 -11.83 -19.80 -17.93
C SER A 15 -10.50 -20.09 -18.63
N THR A 16 -10.54 -20.94 -19.66
CA THR A 16 -9.37 -21.28 -20.47
C THR A 16 -8.87 -20.07 -21.25
N MET A 17 -9.77 -19.26 -21.82
CA MET A 17 -9.40 -18.03 -22.52
C MET A 17 -8.71 -17.02 -21.59
N ILE A 18 -9.15 -16.90 -20.33
CA ILE A 18 -8.52 -16.02 -19.34
C ILE A 18 -7.11 -16.51 -19.00
N LEU A 19 -6.91 -17.82 -18.79
CA LEU A 19 -5.59 -18.39 -18.53
C LEU A 19 -4.65 -18.27 -19.73
N ILE A 20 -5.17 -18.47 -20.94
CA ILE A 20 -4.43 -18.21 -22.18
C ILE A 20 -4.07 -16.72 -22.28
N GLY A 21 -5.02 -15.81 -22.00
CA GLY A 21 -4.78 -14.37 -21.98
C GLY A 21 -3.69 -13.97 -20.97
N LEU A 22 -3.72 -14.54 -19.76
CA LEU A 22 -2.68 -14.35 -18.75
C LEU A 22 -1.32 -14.86 -19.23
N GLY A 23 -1.25 -16.10 -19.75
CA GLY A 23 -0.01 -16.70 -20.22
C GLY A 23 0.58 -15.96 -21.42
N LEU A 24 -0.25 -15.62 -22.41
CA LEU A 24 0.14 -14.81 -23.57
C LEU A 24 0.53 -13.39 -23.15
N GLY A 25 -0.15 -12.82 -22.16
CA GLY A 25 0.17 -11.50 -21.61
C GLY A 25 1.55 -11.50 -20.97
N ILE A 26 1.82 -12.46 -20.07
CA ILE A 26 3.14 -12.64 -19.46
C ILE A 26 4.22 -12.86 -20.53
N ALA A 27 3.97 -13.74 -21.50
CA ALA A 27 4.90 -14.00 -22.60
C ALA A 27 5.16 -12.72 -23.43
N CYS A 28 4.12 -11.94 -23.73
CA CYS A 28 4.20 -10.67 -24.43
C CYS A 28 5.04 -9.65 -23.62
N GLY A 29 4.77 -9.50 -22.32
CA GLY A 29 5.53 -8.63 -21.44
C GLY A 29 7.01 -9.01 -21.35
N ILE A 30 7.31 -10.30 -21.23
CA ILE A 30 8.70 -10.81 -21.24
C ILE A 30 9.35 -10.61 -22.62
N PHE A 31 8.59 -10.75 -23.70
CA PHE A 31 9.12 -10.63 -25.05
C PHE A 31 9.41 -9.18 -25.41
N PHE A 32 8.43 -8.29 -25.25
CA PHE A 32 8.49 -6.88 -25.66
C PHE A 32 8.98 -5.92 -24.57
N GLY A 33 9.04 -6.35 -23.30
CA GLY A 33 9.50 -5.52 -22.20
C GLY A 33 8.66 -4.25 -22.00
N GLU A 34 9.34 -3.11 -21.84
CA GLU A 34 8.73 -1.84 -21.44
C GLU A 34 7.68 -1.28 -22.41
N TYR A 35 7.71 -1.68 -23.70
CA TYR A 35 6.70 -1.28 -24.69
C TYR A 35 5.30 -1.74 -24.32
N CYS A 36 5.18 -2.85 -23.56
CA CYS A 36 3.90 -3.32 -23.03
C CYS A 36 3.32 -2.39 -21.96
N GLY A 37 4.07 -1.42 -21.45
CA GLY A 37 3.55 -0.42 -20.50
C GLY A 37 2.36 0.36 -21.05
N LEU A 38 2.28 0.60 -22.37
CA LEU A 38 1.13 1.26 -23.01
C LEU A 38 -0.17 0.46 -22.89
N LEU A 39 -0.08 -0.86 -22.68
CA LEU A 39 -1.25 -1.72 -22.44
C LEU A 39 -1.90 -1.45 -21.08
N SER A 40 -1.25 -0.70 -20.17
CA SER A 40 -1.87 -0.29 -18.90
C SER A 40 -3.16 0.48 -19.12
N ILE A 41 -3.24 1.31 -20.16
CA ILE A 41 -4.44 2.10 -20.51
C ILE A 41 -5.63 1.17 -20.77
N ILE A 42 -5.40 0.07 -21.50
CA ILE A 42 -6.43 -0.94 -21.78
C ILE A 42 -6.81 -1.68 -20.50
N GLY A 43 -5.82 -2.01 -19.66
CA GLY A 43 -6.03 -2.62 -18.35
C GLY A 43 -6.89 -1.74 -17.42
N ASP A 44 -6.58 -0.46 -17.34
CA ASP A 44 -7.30 0.52 -16.51
C ASP A 44 -8.72 0.74 -17.01
N ALA A 45 -8.92 0.85 -18.33
CA ALA A 45 -10.25 0.94 -18.92
C ALA A 45 -11.10 -0.31 -18.60
N PHE A 46 -10.50 -1.50 -18.68
CA PHE A 46 -11.17 -2.74 -18.30
C PHE A 46 -11.56 -2.77 -16.81
N ILE A 47 -10.66 -2.32 -15.91
CA ILE A 47 -10.94 -2.20 -14.47
C ILE A 47 -12.11 -1.25 -14.21
N GLN A 48 -12.13 -0.08 -14.85
CA GLN A 48 -13.22 0.90 -14.70
C GLN A 48 -14.55 0.35 -15.19
N LEU A 49 -14.57 -0.38 -16.32
CA LEU A 49 -15.78 -1.03 -16.82
C LEU A 49 -16.35 -2.07 -15.85
N LEU A 50 -15.48 -2.84 -15.18
CA LEU A 50 -15.92 -3.76 -14.13
C LEU A 50 -16.52 -2.98 -12.95
N GLN A 51 -15.81 -1.97 -12.44
CA GLN A 51 -16.19 -1.19 -11.26
C GLN A 51 -17.51 -0.43 -11.43
N MET A 52 -17.82 0.05 -12.64
CA MET A 52 -19.02 0.83 -12.94
C MET A 52 -20.33 0.16 -12.50
N THR A 53 -20.41 -1.17 -12.62
CA THR A 53 -21.64 -1.92 -12.32
C THR A 53 -21.80 -2.31 -10.86
N ILE A 54 -20.72 -2.24 -10.07
CA ILE A 54 -20.65 -2.94 -8.78
C ILE A 54 -21.46 -2.20 -7.71
N LEU A 55 -21.25 -0.90 -7.50
CA LEU A 55 -21.98 -0.14 -6.48
C LEU A 55 -23.51 -0.15 -6.66
N PRO A 56 -24.06 0.08 -7.87
CA PRO A 56 -25.49 -0.09 -8.11
C PRO A 56 -25.97 -1.52 -7.82
N TYR A 57 -25.16 -2.52 -8.17
CA TYR A 57 -25.49 -3.93 -7.93
C TYR A 57 -25.50 -4.26 -6.44
N ILE A 58 -24.58 -3.74 -5.65
CA ILE A 58 -24.54 -3.93 -4.19
C ILE A 58 -25.83 -3.43 -3.54
N ILE A 59 -26.26 -2.21 -3.88
CA ILE A 59 -27.50 -1.63 -3.33
C ILE A 59 -28.69 -2.52 -3.70
N ALA A 60 -28.85 -2.82 -4.99
CA ALA A 60 -29.97 -3.61 -5.46
C ALA A 60 -29.97 -5.02 -4.84
N SER A 61 -28.81 -5.69 -4.79
CA SER A 61 -28.67 -7.07 -4.31
C SER A 61 -28.84 -7.20 -2.80
N LEU A 62 -28.34 -6.25 -1.99
CA LEU A 62 -28.50 -6.29 -0.53
C LEU A 62 -29.94 -5.99 -0.11
N ILE A 63 -30.56 -4.97 -0.71
CA ILE A 63 -31.97 -4.64 -0.43
C ILE A 63 -32.87 -5.79 -0.88
N LEU A 64 -32.63 -6.35 -2.08
CA LEU A 64 -33.36 -7.52 -2.57
C LEU A 64 -33.14 -8.75 -1.69
N GLY A 65 -31.89 -9.06 -1.35
CA GLY A 65 -31.50 -10.27 -0.63
C GLY A 65 -32.02 -10.32 0.81
N ILE A 66 -32.07 -9.18 1.50
CA ILE A 66 -32.60 -9.08 2.87
C ILE A 66 -34.11 -8.79 2.85
N GLY A 67 -34.56 -7.84 2.03
CA GLY A 67 -35.97 -7.45 1.95
C GLY A 67 -36.90 -8.51 1.37
N GLY A 68 -36.37 -9.40 0.53
CA GLY A 68 -37.08 -10.57 0.02
C GLY A 68 -37.38 -11.64 1.07
N LEU A 69 -36.77 -11.57 2.26
CA LEU A 69 -37.00 -12.54 3.32
C LEU A 69 -38.38 -12.36 3.96
N SER A 70 -38.99 -13.47 4.37
CA SER A 70 -40.11 -13.44 5.32
C SER A 70 -39.63 -13.17 6.74
N TYR A 71 -40.51 -12.65 7.61
CA TYR A 71 -40.20 -12.42 9.02
C TYR A 71 -39.65 -13.68 9.71
N LYS A 72 -40.21 -14.85 9.38
CA LYS A 72 -39.77 -16.14 9.92
C LYS A 72 -38.36 -16.51 9.47
N GLN A 73 -38.04 -16.31 8.18
CA GLN A 73 -36.70 -16.58 7.63
C GLN A 73 -35.65 -15.60 8.20
N ALA A 74 -35.99 -14.32 8.30
CA ALA A 74 -35.09 -13.31 8.85
C ALA A 74 -34.79 -13.54 10.34
N LYS A 75 -35.82 -13.83 11.15
CA LYS A 75 -35.65 -14.18 12.57
C LYS A 75 -34.79 -15.42 12.75
N LEU A 76 -34.99 -16.42 11.91
CA LEU A 76 -34.25 -17.69 11.90
C LEU A 76 -32.77 -17.48 11.56
N LEU A 77 -32.47 -16.66 10.56
CA LEU A 77 -31.10 -16.30 10.21
C LEU A 77 -30.43 -15.49 11.33
N ALA A 78 -31.11 -14.50 11.89
CA ALA A 78 -30.55 -13.60 12.91
C ALA A 78 -30.17 -14.32 14.21
N LEU A 79 -31.03 -15.20 14.74
CA LEU A 79 -30.82 -15.83 16.05
C LEU A 79 -29.77 -16.94 16.06
N LYS A 80 -29.79 -17.86 15.07
CA LYS A 80 -28.90 -19.03 15.05
C LYS A 80 -27.86 -18.98 13.94
N GLY A 81 -28.22 -18.50 12.75
CA GLY A 81 -27.28 -18.30 11.65
C GLY A 81 -26.26 -17.19 11.91
N GLY A 82 -26.67 -16.11 12.58
CA GLY A 82 -25.82 -14.95 12.89
C GLY A 82 -24.61 -15.32 13.75
N ILE A 83 -24.80 -16.11 14.81
CA ILE A 83 -23.70 -16.57 15.67
C ILE A 83 -22.70 -17.43 14.88
N VAL A 84 -23.21 -18.34 14.05
CA VAL A 84 -22.37 -19.18 13.20
C VAL A 84 -21.62 -18.34 12.17
N MET A 85 -22.24 -17.30 11.62
CA MET A 85 -21.61 -16.37 10.68
C MET A 85 -20.46 -15.60 11.35
N LEU A 86 -20.70 -15.05 12.55
CA LEU A 86 -19.68 -14.34 13.34
C LEU A 86 -18.46 -15.24 13.61
N LEU A 87 -18.68 -16.53 13.91
CA LEU A 87 -17.60 -17.50 14.08
C LEU A 87 -16.74 -17.64 12.81
N PHE A 88 -17.37 -17.79 11.63
CA PHE A 88 -16.62 -17.90 10.37
C PHE A 88 -15.89 -16.61 10.00
N TRP A 89 -16.46 -15.45 10.29
CA TRP A 89 -15.76 -14.17 10.12
C TRP A 89 -14.54 -14.08 11.04
N ALA A 90 -14.68 -14.45 12.31
CA ALA A 90 -13.55 -14.48 13.25
C ALA A 90 -12.43 -15.43 12.79
N ILE A 91 -12.76 -16.62 12.29
CA ILE A 91 -11.79 -17.57 11.72
C ILE A 91 -11.09 -16.95 10.50
N SER A 92 -11.85 -16.30 9.62
CA SER A 92 -11.32 -15.65 8.41
C SER A 92 -10.33 -14.55 8.77
N PHE A 93 -10.70 -13.63 9.68
CA PHE A 93 -9.82 -12.55 10.12
C PHE A 93 -8.61 -13.05 10.89
N THR A 94 -8.77 -14.09 11.73
CA THR A 94 -7.63 -14.71 12.42
C THR A 94 -6.61 -15.21 11.40
N MET A 95 -7.07 -15.89 10.34
CA MET A 95 -6.18 -16.35 9.28
C MET A 95 -5.52 -15.19 8.52
N VAL A 96 -6.28 -14.15 8.18
CA VAL A 96 -5.77 -12.94 7.51
C VAL A 96 -4.68 -12.27 8.35
N LEU A 97 -4.88 -12.13 9.66
CA LEU A 97 -3.96 -11.44 10.58
C LEU A 97 -2.72 -12.27 10.94
N LEU A 98 -2.83 -13.61 10.98
CA LEU A 98 -1.68 -14.48 11.23
C LEU A 98 -0.74 -14.57 10.03
N MET A 99 -1.26 -14.41 8.82
CA MET A 99 -0.49 -14.75 7.64
C MET A 99 0.71 -13.82 7.33
N PRO A 100 0.70 -12.51 7.63
CA PRO A 100 1.89 -11.67 7.54
C PRO A 100 3.09 -12.18 8.35
N LEU A 101 2.88 -13.03 9.37
CA LEU A 101 3.98 -13.65 10.11
C LEU A 101 4.80 -14.62 9.23
N SER A 102 4.25 -15.10 8.11
CA SER A 102 5.01 -15.87 7.14
C SER A 102 5.95 -15.00 6.29
N PHE A 103 5.69 -13.69 6.19
CA PHE A 103 6.45 -12.83 5.28
C PHE A 103 7.87 -12.60 5.82
N PRO A 104 8.90 -12.63 4.95
CA PRO A 104 10.26 -12.36 5.37
C PRO A 104 10.42 -10.90 5.78
N LYS A 105 11.34 -10.62 6.70
CA LYS A 105 11.71 -9.24 7.05
C LYS A 105 12.46 -8.65 5.85
N TRP A 106 12.07 -7.46 5.41
CA TRP A 106 12.77 -6.73 4.35
C TRP A 106 13.10 -5.32 4.86
N GLU A 107 14.34 -4.89 4.61
CA GLU A 107 14.81 -3.54 4.88
C GLU A 107 14.27 -2.59 3.80
N THR A 108 13.16 -1.91 4.09
CA THR A 108 12.47 -1.03 3.14
C THR A 108 12.75 0.43 3.46
N ALA A 109 14.00 0.86 3.36
CA ALA A 109 14.23 2.29 3.17
C ALA A 109 13.78 2.66 1.75
N SER A 110 13.11 3.79 1.58
CA SER A 110 12.67 4.30 0.30
C SER A 110 13.00 5.78 0.22
N PHE A 111 13.11 6.29 -1.00
CA PHE A 111 13.07 7.73 -1.21
C PHE A 111 11.83 8.34 -0.57
N PHE A 112 11.89 9.64 -0.31
CA PHE A 112 10.79 10.36 0.28
C PHE A 112 9.51 10.19 -0.58
N SER A 113 8.40 9.91 0.08
CA SER A 113 7.07 9.84 -0.53
C SER A 113 6.17 10.90 0.08
N THR A 114 5.44 11.61 -0.78
CA THR A 114 4.44 12.61 -0.36
C THR A 114 3.30 11.99 0.48
N SER A 115 3.11 10.66 0.42
CA SER A 115 2.18 9.95 1.28
C SER A 115 2.63 9.90 2.76
N LEU A 116 3.93 10.01 3.05
CA LEU A 116 4.45 10.05 4.43
C LEU A 116 3.97 11.30 5.18
N VAL A 117 3.94 12.43 4.47
CA VAL A 117 3.61 13.75 5.03
C VAL A 117 2.14 14.11 4.90
N SER A 118 1.38 13.38 4.07
CA SER A 118 -0.06 13.56 3.96
C SER A 118 -0.70 13.46 5.36
N PRO A 119 -1.54 14.43 5.78
CA PRO A 119 -2.22 14.34 7.06
C PRO A 119 -3.04 13.06 7.06
N SER A 120 -2.82 12.20 8.07
CA SER A 120 -3.75 11.11 8.33
C SER A 120 -5.04 11.80 8.74
N LYS A 121 -6.02 11.86 7.83
CA LYS A 121 -7.36 12.25 8.22
C LYS A 121 -7.79 11.21 9.23
N GLU A 122 -8.03 11.62 10.46
CA GLU A 122 -8.66 10.75 11.45
C GLU A 122 -9.88 10.13 10.77
N VAL A 123 -9.94 8.80 10.82
CA VAL A 123 -11.07 8.08 10.24
C VAL A 123 -12.29 8.45 11.07
N ASP A 124 -13.12 9.32 10.50
CA ASP A 124 -14.42 9.67 11.07
C ASP A 124 -15.31 8.43 10.99
N PHE A 125 -15.25 7.58 12.03
CA PHE A 125 -16.00 6.33 12.10
C PHE A 125 -17.50 6.55 11.94
N LEU A 126 -18.01 7.71 12.38
CA LEU A 126 -19.40 8.06 12.21
C LEU A 126 -19.73 8.24 10.73
N LYS A 127 -18.94 9.02 9.97
CA LYS A 127 -19.14 9.18 8.52
C LYS A 127 -18.81 7.92 7.72
N LEU A 128 -17.88 7.10 8.20
CA LEU A 128 -17.49 5.85 7.55
C LEU A 128 -18.65 4.85 7.52
N TYR A 129 -19.45 4.81 8.59
CA TYR A 129 -20.50 3.81 8.76
C TYR A 129 -21.92 4.36 8.65
N ILE A 130 -22.18 5.54 9.21
CA ILE A 130 -23.53 6.12 9.30
C ILE A 130 -23.61 7.32 8.35
N PRO A 131 -24.17 7.13 7.13
CA PRO A 131 -24.30 8.22 6.19
C PRO A 131 -25.46 9.15 6.59
N SER A 132 -25.20 10.45 6.69
CA SER A 132 -26.29 11.45 6.69
C SER A 132 -26.96 11.56 5.31
N ASN A 133 -26.21 11.22 4.25
CA ASN A 133 -26.69 11.15 2.88
C ASN A 133 -26.14 9.88 2.18
N PRO A 134 -26.99 8.86 1.94
CA PRO A 134 -26.56 7.63 1.28
C PRO A 134 -26.15 7.84 -0.19
N PHE A 135 -26.70 8.85 -0.88
CA PHE A 135 -26.31 9.19 -2.25
C PHE A 135 -24.93 9.83 -2.31
N TRP A 136 -24.55 10.65 -1.32
CA TRP A 136 -23.18 11.17 -1.22
C TRP A 136 -22.18 10.04 -0.99
N SER A 137 -22.53 9.09 -0.12
CA SER A 137 -21.70 7.92 0.17
C SER A 137 -21.52 7.03 -1.06
N LEU A 138 -22.58 6.88 -1.86
CA LEU A 138 -22.54 6.19 -3.14
C LEU A 138 -21.63 6.91 -4.15
N ALA A 139 -21.75 8.24 -4.26
CA ALA A 139 -20.95 9.04 -5.18
C ALA A 139 -19.45 9.09 -4.82
N ASN A 140 -19.12 8.95 -3.52
CA ASN A 140 -17.76 9.00 -3.00
C ASN A 140 -17.16 7.62 -2.65
N ASN A 141 -17.78 6.54 -3.12
CA ASN A 141 -17.32 5.16 -2.87
C ASN A 141 -17.13 4.81 -1.37
N VAL A 142 -17.98 5.34 -0.48
CA VAL A 142 -17.96 5.00 0.96
C VAL A 142 -18.73 3.70 1.18
N VAL A 143 -18.10 2.59 0.82
CA VAL A 143 -18.73 1.26 0.75
C VAL A 143 -19.39 0.83 2.06
N PRO A 144 -18.74 0.95 3.25
CA PRO A 144 -19.36 0.49 4.49
C PRO A 144 -20.68 1.21 4.81
N ALA A 145 -20.75 2.51 4.55
CA ALA A 145 -21.96 3.31 4.73
C ALA A 145 -23.08 2.90 3.77
N VAL A 146 -22.76 2.67 2.49
CA VAL A 146 -23.72 2.19 1.48
C VAL A 146 -24.28 0.82 1.86
N VAL A 147 -23.43 -0.07 2.37
CA VAL A 147 -23.82 -1.40 2.84
C VAL A 147 -24.74 -1.30 4.05
N LEU A 148 -24.39 -0.51 5.08
CA LEU A 148 -25.24 -0.34 6.26
C LEU A 148 -26.63 0.18 5.88
N PHE A 149 -26.67 1.22 5.04
CA PHE A 149 -27.93 1.76 4.51
C PHE A 149 -28.75 0.67 3.79
N SER A 150 -28.13 -0.10 2.91
CA SER A 150 -28.80 -1.14 2.12
C SER A 150 -29.34 -2.29 3.00
N ILE A 151 -28.60 -2.66 4.05
CA ILE A 151 -29.04 -3.66 5.04
C ILE A 151 -30.27 -3.14 5.80
N LEU A 152 -30.23 -1.91 6.31
CA LEU A 152 -31.35 -1.31 7.04
C LEU A 152 -32.59 -1.15 6.15
N ALA A 153 -32.40 -0.71 4.91
CA ALA A 153 -33.48 -0.61 3.92
C ALA A 153 -34.09 -1.99 3.62
N GLY A 154 -33.26 -3.03 3.46
CA GLY A 154 -33.72 -4.40 3.31
C GLY A 154 -34.50 -4.90 4.53
N ILE A 155 -34.01 -4.66 5.75
CA ILE A 155 -34.72 -5.05 7.00
C ILE A 155 -36.07 -4.35 7.10
N ALA A 156 -36.13 -3.04 6.83
CA ALA A 156 -37.38 -2.28 6.85
C ALA A 156 -38.40 -2.84 5.85
N LEU A 157 -37.94 -3.26 4.66
CA LEU A 157 -38.77 -3.83 3.61
C LEU A 157 -39.45 -5.14 4.02
N ILE A 158 -38.88 -5.92 4.96
CA ILE A 158 -39.48 -7.17 5.45
C ILE A 158 -40.87 -6.93 6.06
N GLY A 159 -41.09 -5.79 6.71
CA GLY A 159 -42.35 -5.45 7.39
C GLY A 159 -43.44 -4.82 6.51
N ILE A 160 -43.14 -4.53 5.23
CA ILE A 160 -44.06 -3.84 4.32
C ILE A 160 -44.96 -4.85 3.60
N LYS A 161 -46.28 -4.61 3.62
CA LYS A 161 -47.30 -5.53 3.05
C LYS A 161 -47.25 -5.64 1.53
N GLU A 162 -46.97 -4.55 0.81
CA GLU A 162 -46.96 -4.48 -0.67
C GLU A 162 -45.53 -4.42 -1.24
N LYS A 163 -44.57 -5.09 -0.58
CA LYS A 163 -43.16 -5.05 -0.97
C LYS A 163 -42.86 -5.71 -2.30
N ASP A 164 -43.74 -6.61 -2.78
CA ASP A 164 -43.48 -7.45 -3.95
C ASP A 164 -43.26 -6.64 -5.23
N SER A 165 -43.97 -5.52 -5.41
CA SER A 165 -43.79 -4.62 -6.56
C SER A 165 -42.37 -4.00 -6.57
N LEU A 166 -41.89 -3.55 -5.40
CA LEU A 166 -40.53 -3.02 -5.28
C LEU A 166 -39.48 -4.13 -5.44
N ILE A 167 -39.72 -5.30 -4.87
CA ILE A 167 -38.84 -6.48 -5.01
C ILE A 167 -38.71 -6.89 -6.48
N GLN A 168 -39.80 -6.91 -7.24
CA GLN A 168 -39.76 -7.19 -8.69
C GLN A 168 -38.98 -6.12 -9.46
N GLY A 169 -39.19 -4.83 -9.14
CA GLY A 169 -38.41 -3.74 -9.72
C GLY A 169 -36.91 -3.85 -9.43
N LEU A 170 -36.53 -4.12 -8.18
CA LEU A 170 -35.15 -4.37 -7.77
C LEU A 170 -34.55 -5.61 -8.44
N MET A 171 -35.35 -6.66 -8.64
CA MET A 171 -34.93 -7.86 -9.37
C MET A 171 -34.64 -7.56 -10.84
N ALA A 172 -35.47 -6.75 -11.51
CA ALA A 172 -35.22 -6.31 -12.87
C ALA A 172 -33.94 -5.46 -12.98
N VAL A 173 -33.73 -4.52 -12.05
CA VAL A 173 -32.50 -3.70 -11.98
C VAL A 173 -31.27 -4.58 -11.74
N SER A 174 -31.32 -5.47 -10.75
CA SER A 174 -30.24 -6.41 -10.46
C SER A 174 -29.93 -7.31 -11.66
N GLY A 175 -30.96 -7.83 -12.33
CA GLY A 175 -30.82 -8.62 -13.56
C GLY A 175 -30.17 -7.84 -14.71
N ALA A 176 -30.54 -6.58 -14.90
CA ALA A 176 -29.92 -5.70 -15.89
C ALA A 176 -28.43 -5.47 -15.58
N LEU A 177 -28.09 -5.20 -14.32
CA LEU A 177 -26.71 -5.00 -13.86
C LEU A 177 -25.86 -6.27 -13.99
N ILE A 178 -26.42 -7.45 -13.67
CA ILE A 178 -25.77 -8.74 -13.92
C ILE A 178 -25.53 -8.94 -15.42
N ARG A 179 -26.49 -8.58 -16.26
CA ARG A 179 -26.34 -8.69 -17.73
C ARG A 179 -25.25 -7.76 -18.24
N MET A 180 -25.17 -6.53 -17.75
CA MET A 180 -24.07 -5.60 -18.04
C MET A 180 -22.72 -6.19 -17.59
N THR A 181 -22.64 -6.71 -16.37
CA THR A 181 -21.44 -7.37 -15.83
C THR A 181 -21.01 -8.54 -16.72
N ASN A 182 -21.94 -9.38 -17.14
CA ASN A 182 -21.66 -10.53 -18.03
C ASN A 182 -21.17 -10.11 -19.41
N ILE A 183 -21.56 -8.93 -19.91
CA ILE A 183 -21.00 -8.36 -21.16
C ILE A 183 -19.54 -7.96 -20.93
N VAL A 184 -19.25 -7.25 -19.84
CA VAL A 184 -17.88 -6.82 -19.49
C VAL A 184 -16.98 -8.03 -19.23
N VAL A 185 -17.48 -9.08 -18.58
CA VAL A 185 -16.74 -10.34 -18.31
C VAL A 185 -16.29 -11.06 -19.59
N LYS A 186 -16.96 -10.87 -20.73
CA LYS A 186 -16.48 -11.40 -22.02
C LYS A 186 -15.18 -10.74 -22.49
N LEU A 187 -14.90 -9.52 -22.02
CA LEU A 187 -13.67 -8.78 -22.31
C LEU A 187 -12.52 -9.18 -21.36
N THR A 188 -12.78 -9.97 -20.31
CA THR A 188 -11.77 -10.37 -19.33
C THR A 188 -10.51 -10.99 -19.93
N PRO A 189 -10.55 -11.87 -20.96
CA PRO A 189 -9.33 -12.38 -21.57
C PRO A 189 -8.42 -11.28 -22.12
N ILE A 190 -8.99 -10.24 -22.73
CA ILE A 190 -8.26 -9.09 -23.30
C ILE A 190 -7.73 -8.20 -22.18
N GLY A 191 -8.57 -7.90 -21.18
CA GLY A 191 -8.18 -7.10 -20.02
C GLY A 191 -7.05 -7.75 -19.23
N VAL A 192 -7.17 -9.05 -18.93
CA VAL A 192 -6.13 -9.83 -18.22
C VAL A 192 -4.85 -9.92 -19.04
N PHE A 193 -4.93 -10.09 -20.37
CA PHE A 193 -3.76 -10.03 -21.24
C PHE A 193 -3.05 -8.68 -21.12
N ALA A 194 -3.78 -7.57 -21.23
CA ALA A 194 -3.20 -6.21 -21.18
C ALA A 194 -2.55 -5.90 -19.82
N ILE A 195 -3.22 -6.23 -18.73
CA ILE A 195 -2.70 -6.05 -17.36
C ILE A 195 -1.47 -6.93 -17.15
N ALA A 196 -1.54 -8.21 -17.51
CA ALA A 196 -0.43 -9.14 -17.34
C ALA A 196 0.79 -8.77 -18.20
N ALA A 197 0.57 -8.34 -19.46
CA ALA A 197 1.63 -7.87 -20.34
C ALA A 197 2.27 -6.59 -19.82
N SER A 198 1.48 -5.62 -19.37
CA SER A 198 2.01 -4.39 -18.78
C SER A 198 2.83 -4.70 -17.52
N ALA A 199 2.31 -5.48 -16.58
CA ALA A 199 3.01 -5.86 -15.36
C ALA A 199 4.29 -6.68 -15.66
N ALA A 200 4.19 -7.70 -16.52
CA ALA A 200 5.32 -8.54 -16.93
C ALA A 200 6.31 -7.82 -17.87
N GLY A 201 5.97 -6.64 -18.39
CA GLY A 201 6.87 -5.79 -19.17
C GLY A 201 7.51 -4.64 -18.38
N THR A 202 6.93 -4.25 -17.24
CA THR A 202 7.36 -3.04 -16.48
C THR A 202 7.94 -3.31 -15.08
N MET A 203 7.51 -4.37 -14.39
CA MET A 203 8.07 -4.78 -13.09
C MET A 203 9.54 -5.26 -13.16
N THR A 204 10.25 -5.25 -12.03
CA THR A 204 11.57 -5.89 -11.95
C THR A 204 11.47 -7.40 -11.64
N VAL A 205 12.55 -8.16 -11.88
CA VAL A 205 12.60 -9.60 -11.49
C VAL A 205 12.43 -9.77 -9.98
N GLU A 206 12.96 -8.82 -9.20
CA GLU A 206 12.79 -8.78 -7.74
C GLU A 206 11.34 -8.51 -7.34
N GLU A 207 10.67 -7.54 -7.96
CA GLU A 207 9.24 -7.25 -7.71
C GLU A 207 8.34 -8.43 -8.10
N PHE A 208 8.65 -9.11 -9.21
CA PHE A 208 7.95 -10.34 -9.59
C PHE A 208 8.20 -11.47 -8.58
N GLY A 209 9.44 -11.61 -8.09
CA GLY A 209 9.80 -12.54 -7.03
C GLY A 209 9.04 -12.27 -5.72
N LYS A 210 8.67 -11.02 -5.42
CA LYS A 210 7.85 -10.67 -4.25
C LYS A 210 6.39 -11.09 -4.40
N LEU A 211 5.82 -11.10 -5.62
CA LEU A 211 4.44 -11.55 -5.84
C LEU A 211 4.21 -13.02 -5.44
N GLN A 212 5.26 -13.85 -5.50
CA GLN A 212 5.17 -15.25 -5.06
C GLN A 212 4.80 -15.36 -3.57
N VAL A 213 5.21 -14.37 -2.75
CA VAL A 213 4.91 -14.33 -1.30
C VAL A 213 3.42 -14.28 -1.09
N TYR A 214 2.71 -13.43 -1.83
CA TYR A 214 1.25 -13.35 -1.78
C TYR A 214 0.60 -14.62 -2.33
N LEU A 215 1.00 -15.06 -3.53
CA LEU A 215 0.39 -16.22 -4.19
C LEU A 215 0.49 -17.49 -3.35
N VAL A 216 1.68 -17.83 -2.87
CA VAL A 216 1.90 -19.04 -2.06
C VAL A 216 1.16 -18.93 -0.74
N SER A 217 1.28 -17.79 -0.04
CA SER A 217 0.62 -17.59 1.26
C SER A 217 -0.89 -17.67 1.16
N PHE A 218 -1.47 -16.99 0.16
CA PHE A 218 -2.91 -16.95 -0.06
C PHE A 218 -3.46 -18.34 -0.38
N ASN A 219 -2.86 -19.04 -1.35
CA ASN A 219 -3.36 -20.34 -1.78
C ASN A 219 -3.19 -21.39 -0.68
N LEU A 220 -2.07 -21.37 0.05
CA LEU A 220 -1.89 -22.25 1.21
C LEU A 220 -2.96 -21.97 2.27
N ALA A 221 -3.20 -20.71 2.60
CA ALA A 221 -4.20 -20.34 3.60
C ALA A 221 -5.62 -20.77 3.18
N ALA A 222 -5.98 -20.55 1.92
CA ALA A 222 -7.27 -20.95 1.40
C ALA A 222 -7.46 -22.48 1.36
N LEU A 223 -6.43 -23.23 0.98
CA LEU A 223 -6.44 -24.70 0.99
C LEU A 223 -6.51 -25.25 2.41
N LEU A 224 -5.75 -24.68 3.35
CA LEU A 224 -5.81 -25.05 4.77
C LEU A 224 -7.20 -24.82 5.34
N LEU A 225 -7.82 -23.66 5.06
CA LEU A 225 -9.18 -23.38 5.51
C LEU A 225 -10.18 -24.36 4.89
N THR A 226 -10.08 -24.63 3.59
CA THR A 226 -11.02 -25.49 2.86
C THR A 226 -10.93 -26.94 3.31
N PHE A 227 -9.73 -27.51 3.38
CA PHE A 227 -9.56 -28.94 3.60
C PHE A 227 -9.21 -29.30 5.04
N ALA A 228 -8.67 -28.40 5.85
CA ALA A 228 -8.37 -28.71 7.26
C ALA A 228 -9.34 -27.99 8.19
N VAL A 229 -9.28 -26.66 8.28
CA VAL A 229 -9.91 -25.90 9.36
C VAL A 229 -11.44 -26.05 9.36
N LEU A 230 -12.12 -25.69 8.26
CA LEU A 230 -13.60 -25.66 8.25
C LEU A 230 -14.23 -27.05 8.44
N PRO A 231 -13.78 -28.12 7.75
CA PRO A 231 -14.36 -29.45 7.96
C PRO A 231 -14.03 -30.06 9.32
N LEU A 232 -12.82 -29.80 9.87
CA LEU A 232 -12.44 -30.32 11.20
C LEU A 232 -13.24 -29.65 12.31
N LEU A 233 -13.58 -28.36 12.17
CA LEU A 233 -14.41 -27.65 13.15
C LEU A 233 -15.83 -28.21 13.28
N LEU A 234 -16.36 -28.93 12.28
CA LEU A 234 -17.67 -29.59 12.39
C LEU A 234 -17.64 -30.87 13.23
N LYS A 235 -16.52 -31.60 13.20
CA LYS A 235 -16.37 -32.93 13.84
C LYS A 235 -16.74 -32.98 15.33
N PRO A 236 -16.41 -31.99 16.19
CA PRO A 236 -16.75 -32.04 17.60
C PRO A 236 -18.14 -31.49 17.95
N VAL A 237 -18.85 -30.91 16.98
CA VAL A 237 -20.12 -30.18 17.17
C VAL A 237 -21.29 -30.83 16.42
N THR A 238 -20.99 -31.67 15.44
CA THR A 238 -21.96 -32.38 14.61
C THR A 238 -21.59 -33.85 14.49
N PRO A 239 -22.55 -34.74 14.22
CA PRO A 239 -22.28 -36.17 14.04
C PRO A 239 -21.55 -36.49 12.72
N PHE A 240 -21.38 -35.51 11.84
CA PHE A 240 -20.77 -35.69 10.53
C PHE A 240 -19.27 -35.99 10.61
N ARG A 241 -18.82 -36.98 9.86
CA ARG A 241 -17.40 -37.32 9.74
C ARG A 241 -16.73 -36.46 8.66
N TYR A 242 -15.47 -36.12 8.89
CA TYR A 242 -14.63 -35.38 7.94
C TYR A 242 -14.67 -35.97 6.51
N LYS A 243 -14.53 -37.29 6.39
CA LYS A 243 -14.52 -37.98 5.08
C LYS A 243 -15.83 -37.80 4.31
N ASP A 244 -16.96 -37.71 5.01
CA ASP A 244 -18.25 -37.53 4.37
C ASP A 244 -18.44 -36.09 3.90
N ILE A 245 -18.02 -35.10 4.71
CA ILE A 245 -18.09 -33.68 4.35
C ILE A 245 -17.28 -33.42 3.07
N VAL A 246 -16.01 -33.84 3.04
CA VAL A 246 -15.13 -33.62 1.88
C VAL A 246 -15.52 -34.52 0.69
N GLY A 247 -15.92 -35.77 0.95
CA GLY A 247 -16.31 -36.72 -0.09
C GLY A 247 -17.56 -36.28 -0.87
N LEU A 248 -18.62 -35.88 -0.17
CA LEU A 248 -19.87 -35.43 -0.80
C LEU A 248 -19.73 -34.06 -1.47
N SER A 249 -18.85 -33.20 -0.97
CA SER A 249 -18.63 -31.87 -1.54
C SER A 249 -17.69 -31.86 -2.75
N LYS A 250 -17.00 -32.96 -3.05
CA LYS A 250 -15.96 -33.04 -4.08
C LYS A 250 -16.39 -32.44 -5.42
N ASP A 251 -17.55 -32.85 -5.95
CA ASP A 251 -18.01 -32.40 -7.27
C ASP A 251 -18.31 -30.90 -7.25
N ALA A 252 -18.97 -30.41 -6.20
CA ALA A 252 -19.23 -28.98 -6.02
C ALA A 252 -17.93 -28.17 -5.89
N LEU A 253 -16.93 -28.65 -5.15
CA LEU A 253 -15.63 -27.97 -4.99
C LEU A 253 -14.84 -27.92 -6.31
N VAL A 254 -14.83 -29.02 -7.07
CA VAL A 254 -14.17 -29.09 -8.37
C VAL A 254 -14.85 -28.15 -9.37
N THR A 255 -16.19 -28.15 -9.41
CA THR A 255 -16.95 -27.21 -10.25
C THR A 255 -16.71 -25.77 -9.82
N ALA A 256 -16.70 -25.47 -8.52
CA ALA A 256 -16.42 -24.14 -7.98
C ALA A 256 -15.03 -23.64 -8.39
N PHE A 257 -14.00 -24.47 -8.26
CA PHE A 257 -12.63 -24.16 -8.66
C PHE A 257 -12.48 -23.94 -10.18
N THR A 258 -13.14 -24.79 -10.96
CA THR A 258 -13.04 -24.77 -12.43
C THR A 258 -13.81 -23.59 -13.03
N THR A 259 -14.98 -23.30 -12.49
CA THR A 259 -15.84 -22.22 -12.99
C THR A 259 -15.48 -20.86 -12.42
N GLY A 260 -14.87 -20.81 -11.22
CA GLY A 260 -14.63 -19.55 -10.51
C GLY A 260 -15.93 -18.82 -10.14
N ASN A 261 -17.08 -19.51 -10.18
CA ASN A 261 -18.36 -18.93 -9.88
C ASN A 261 -19.13 -19.79 -8.88
N LEU A 262 -19.28 -19.25 -7.67
CA LEU A 262 -20.01 -19.88 -6.58
C LEU A 262 -21.51 -20.07 -6.88
N PHE A 263 -22.12 -19.24 -7.73
CA PHE A 263 -23.54 -19.32 -8.07
C PHE A 263 -23.91 -20.63 -8.75
N ILE A 264 -23.02 -21.15 -9.61
CA ILE A 264 -23.25 -22.40 -10.38
C ILE A 264 -23.39 -23.60 -9.47
N VAL A 265 -22.70 -23.59 -8.32
CA VAL A 265 -22.65 -24.73 -7.41
C VAL A 265 -23.68 -24.66 -6.29
N LEU A 266 -24.46 -23.58 -6.18
CA LEU A 266 -25.44 -23.42 -5.08
C LEU A 266 -26.43 -24.58 -5.01
N THR A 267 -27.00 -24.98 -6.14
CA THR A 267 -27.95 -26.10 -6.22
C THR A 267 -27.29 -27.43 -5.82
N VAL A 268 -26.07 -27.67 -6.29
CA VAL A 268 -25.28 -28.86 -5.94
C VAL A 268 -24.96 -28.88 -4.44
N LEU A 269 -24.60 -27.73 -3.86
CA LEU A 269 -24.32 -27.59 -2.42
C LEU A 269 -25.59 -27.84 -1.58
N THR A 270 -26.75 -27.34 -2.01
CA THR A 270 -28.05 -27.60 -1.38
C THR A 270 -28.33 -29.10 -1.33
N GLU A 271 -28.21 -29.80 -2.46
CA GLU A 271 -28.48 -31.24 -2.52
C GLU A 271 -27.45 -32.06 -1.73
N ASN A 272 -26.18 -31.66 -1.74
CA ASN A 272 -25.14 -32.29 -0.92
C ASN A 272 -25.43 -32.18 0.58
N CYS A 273 -25.93 -31.02 1.03
CA CYS A 273 -26.34 -30.84 2.43
C CYS A 273 -27.51 -31.76 2.79
N LYS A 274 -28.56 -31.80 1.96
CA LYS A 274 -29.73 -32.69 2.18
C LYS A 274 -29.32 -34.17 2.21
N SER A 275 -28.49 -34.59 1.26
CA SER A 275 -27.98 -35.95 1.15
C SER A 275 -27.21 -36.36 2.41
N LEU A 276 -26.40 -35.46 2.98
CA LEU A 276 -25.65 -35.73 4.20
C LEU A 276 -26.56 -35.91 5.42
N PHE A 277 -27.61 -35.09 5.58
CA PHE A 277 -28.60 -35.26 6.65
C PHE A 277 -29.37 -36.58 6.51
N LYS A 278 -29.74 -36.97 5.28
CA LYS A 278 -30.38 -38.26 4.97
C LYS A 278 -29.49 -39.44 5.33
N LYS A 279 -28.19 -39.39 4.96
CA LYS A 279 -27.21 -40.44 5.24
C LYS A 279 -27.07 -40.76 6.74
N TYR A 280 -27.19 -39.75 7.59
CA TYR A 280 -27.08 -39.90 9.05
C TYR A 280 -28.43 -40.09 9.75
N SER A 281 -29.53 -40.24 9.00
CA SER A 281 -30.89 -40.36 9.52
C SER A 281 -31.31 -39.20 10.43
N LEU A 282 -30.84 -37.99 10.14
CA LEU A 282 -31.10 -36.76 10.91
C LEU A 282 -32.20 -35.89 10.27
N THR A 283 -33.08 -36.49 9.48
CA THR A 283 -34.15 -35.79 8.75
C THR A 283 -35.30 -35.45 9.68
N HIS A 284 -35.29 -34.25 10.23
CA HIS A 284 -36.47 -33.63 10.83
C HIS A 284 -37.37 -33.04 9.73
N GLU A 285 -38.69 -32.93 9.96
CA GLU A 285 -39.71 -32.41 9.02
C GLU A 285 -39.32 -31.11 8.28
N LYS A 286 -38.46 -30.26 8.88
CA LYS A 286 -38.05 -28.95 8.35
C LYS A 286 -36.60 -28.88 7.85
N THR A 287 -35.87 -30.00 7.84
CA THR A 287 -34.43 -30.02 7.52
C THR A 287 -34.17 -29.52 6.10
N ASP A 288 -34.86 -30.11 5.12
CA ASP A 288 -34.69 -29.73 3.70
C ASP A 288 -35.09 -28.27 3.47
N ALA A 289 -36.19 -27.82 4.09
CA ALA A 289 -36.64 -26.43 4.03
C ALA A 289 -35.62 -25.43 4.63
N TYR A 290 -34.91 -25.81 5.71
CA TYR A 290 -33.84 -24.97 6.26
C TYR A 290 -32.64 -24.89 5.33
N VAL A 291 -32.25 -26.01 4.71
CA VAL A 291 -31.15 -26.03 3.74
C VAL A 291 -31.49 -25.18 2.51
N ASP A 292 -32.71 -25.31 1.98
CA ASP A 292 -33.20 -24.55 0.82
C ASP A 292 -33.22 -23.04 1.05
N VAL A 293 -33.40 -22.61 2.30
CA VAL A 293 -33.35 -21.19 2.67
C VAL A 293 -31.92 -20.74 2.97
N LEU A 294 -31.14 -21.53 3.73
CA LEU A 294 -29.83 -21.09 4.24
C LEU A 294 -28.80 -20.96 3.13
N VAL A 295 -28.74 -21.88 2.16
CA VAL A 295 -27.71 -21.84 1.10
C VAL A 295 -27.84 -20.57 0.26
N PRO A 296 -29.01 -20.21 -0.32
CA PRO A 296 -29.13 -19.01 -1.13
C PRO A 296 -29.01 -17.71 -0.32
N VAL A 297 -29.49 -17.69 0.92
CA VAL A 297 -29.43 -16.48 1.76
C VAL A 297 -28.00 -16.18 2.20
N SER A 298 -27.23 -17.21 2.57
CA SER A 298 -25.85 -17.05 3.05
C SER A 298 -24.88 -16.59 1.97
N PHE A 299 -25.21 -16.85 0.69
CA PHE A 299 -24.44 -16.38 -0.46
C PHE A 299 -24.29 -14.84 -0.50
N ASN A 300 -25.30 -14.12 -0.01
CA ASN A 300 -25.33 -12.66 -0.01
C ASN A 300 -24.43 -12.04 1.07
N PHE A 301 -23.98 -12.82 2.05
CA PHE A 301 -23.08 -12.36 3.11
C PHE A 301 -21.60 -12.60 2.73
N PRO A 302 -20.66 -11.82 3.31
CA PRO A 302 -19.24 -12.09 3.15
C PRO A 302 -18.91 -13.51 3.64
N ASN A 303 -18.47 -14.37 2.73
CA ASN A 303 -17.99 -15.71 3.06
C ASN A 303 -16.47 -15.69 3.28
N THR A 304 -15.94 -16.77 3.87
CA THR A 304 -14.49 -16.89 4.14
C THR A 304 -13.63 -16.76 2.88
N GLY A 305 -14.11 -17.25 1.73
CA GLY A 305 -13.43 -17.10 0.44
C GLY A 305 -13.28 -15.64 -0.01
N LYS A 306 -14.31 -14.83 0.21
CA LYS A 306 -14.24 -13.38 -0.03
C LYS A 306 -13.31 -12.70 0.98
N LEU A 307 -13.49 -12.96 2.28
CA LEU A 307 -12.75 -12.26 3.34
C LEU A 307 -11.24 -12.52 3.33
N ILE A 308 -10.79 -13.72 2.96
CA ILE A 308 -9.36 -14.02 2.90
C ILE A 308 -8.60 -13.15 1.87
N MET A 309 -9.32 -12.56 0.90
CA MET A 309 -8.73 -11.64 -0.09
C MET A 309 -8.18 -10.36 0.56
N LEU A 310 -8.60 -10.01 1.79
CA LEU A 310 -8.00 -8.94 2.59
C LEU A 310 -6.52 -9.16 2.87
N MET A 311 -6.02 -10.39 2.78
CA MET A 311 -4.58 -10.67 2.82
C MET A 311 -3.80 -9.86 1.79
N PHE A 312 -4.40 -9.48 0.66
CA PHE A 312 -3.74 -8.66 -0.34
C PHE A 312 -3.38 -7.26 0.19
N VAL A 313 -4.21 -6.68 1.05
CA VAL A 313 -3.95 -5.36 1.64
C VAL A 313 -2.76 -5.43 2.60
N LEU A 314 -2.69 -6.50 3.42
CA LEU A 314 -1.56 -6.73 4.32
C LEU A 314 -0.27 -7.06 3.54
N PHE A 315 -0.40 -7.81 2.44
CA PHE A 315 0.69 -8.02 1.50
C PHE A 315 1.14 -6.69 0.85
N GLY A 316 0.20 -5.83 0.44
CA GLY A 316 0.49 -4.53 -0.14
C GLY A 316 1.28 -3.64 0.82
N ALA A 317 0.88 -3.61 2.09
CA ALA A 317 1.61 -2.90 3.13
C ALA A 317 3.04 -3.45 3.30
N TRP A 318 3.20 -4.77 3.37
CA TRP A 318 4.52 -5.41 3.41
C TRP A 318 5.34 -5.13 2.14
N PHE A 319 4.72 -5.17 0.96
CA PHE A 319 5.36 -4.97 -0.35
C PHE A 319 5.88 -3.54 -0.50
N THR A 320 5.18 -2.55 0.05
CA THR A 320 5.58 -1.14 0.01
C THR A 320 6.42 -0.68 1.21
N GLY A 321 6.59 -1.53 2.24
CA GLY A 321 7.28 -1.14 3.47
C GLY A 321 6.44 -0.27 4.42
N THR A 322 5.12 -0.29 4.24
CA THR A 322 4.17 0.45 5.10
C THR A 322 3.83 -0.39 6.33
N SER A 323 3.96 0.20 7.52
CA SER A 323 3.57 -0.42 8.79
C SER A 323 2.21 0.09 9.25
N PHE A 324 1.37 -0.79 9.82
CA PHE A 324 0.11 -0.40 10.46
C PHE A 324 0.25 -0.29 11.97
N SER A 325 -0.32 0.76 12.54
CA SER A 325 -0.53 0.92 13.98
C SER A 325 -1.61 -0.04 14.50
N PHE A 326 -1.66 -0.24 15.82
CA PHE A 326 -2.64 -1.12 16.44
C PHE A 326 -4.10 -0.70 16.16
N SER A 327 -4.40 0.61 16.18
CA SER A 327 -5.74 1.13 15.87
C SER A 327 -6.13 0.88 14.41
N GLN A 328 -5.17 0.97 13.48
CA GLN A 328 -5.39 0.69 12.06
C GLN A 328 -5.76 -0.76 11.80
N TYR A 329 -5.28 -1.73 12.59
CA TYR A 329 -5.76 -3.12 12.49
C TYR A 329 -7.24 -3.26 12.89
N GLY A 330 -7.69 -2.50 13.89
CA GLY A 330 -9.12 -2.42 14.24
C GLY A 330 -9.97 -1.91 13.08
N THR A 331 -9.58 -0.76 12.51
CA THR A 331 -10.23 -0.18 11.32
C THR A 331 -10.16 -1.13 10.13
N PHE A 332 -9.03 -1.81 9.92
CA PHE A 332 -8.85 -2.77 8.84
C PHE A 332 -9.85 -3.92 8.92
N VAL A 333 -10.04 -4.50 10.10
CA VAL A 333 -11.00 -5.61 10.32
C VAL A 333 -12.44 -5.13 10.16
N SER A 334 -12.80 -4.01 10.79
CA SER A 334 -14.18 -3.52 10.79
C SER A 334 -14.62 -2.99 9.42
N ALA A 335 -13.79 -2.16 8.77
CA ALA A 335 -14.05 -1.65 7.43
C ALA A 335 -13.94 -2.78 6.41
N GLY A 336 -12.97 -3.69 6.56
CA GLY A 336 -12.81 -4.85 5.70
C GLY A 336 -14.06 -5.73 5.68
N LEU A 337 -14.63 -6.05 6.84
CA LEU A 337 -15.86 -6.86 6.90
C LEU A 337 -17.02 -6.22 6.11
N LEU A 338 -17.28 -4.94 6.37
CA LEU A 338 -18.41 -4.24 5.77
C LEU A 338 -18.20 -3.96 4.28
N SER A 339 -17.00 -3.58 3.87
CA SER A 339 -16.68 -3.36 2.46
C SER A 339 -16.87 -4.62 1.61
N PHE A 340 -16.62 -5.81 2.16
CA PHE A 340 -16.75 -7.07 1.43
C PHE A 340 -18.19 -7.54 1.22
N PHE A 341 -19.20 -6.92 1.85
CA PHE A 341 -20.58 -7.03 1.36
C PHE A 341 -20.71 -6.44 -0.05
N GLY A 342 -19.85 -5.47 -0.37
CA GLY A 342 -19.71 -4.89 -1.70
C GLY A 342 -19.07 -5.80 -2.74
N GLY A 343 -18.53 -6.96 -2.34
CA GLY A 343 -17.70 -7.79 -3.21
C GLY A 343 -16.24 -7.33 -3.24
N VAL A 344 -15.38 -8.21 -3.76
CA VAL A 344 -13.93 -8.08 -3.64
C VAL A 344 -13.37 -6.90 -4.44
N ASP A 345 -13.91 -6.66 -5.63
CA ASP A 345 -13.39 -5.68 -6.59
C ASP A 345 -13.69 -4.22 -6.19
N VAL A 346 -14.66 -4.00 -5.29
CA VAL A 346 -14.94 -2.70 -4.66
C VAL A 346 -14.23 -2.59 -3.32
N ALA A 347 -14.24 -3.67 -2.54
CA ALA A 347 -13.66 -3.66 -1.22
C ALA A 347 -12.14 -3.47 -1.26
N LEU A 348 -11.42 -4.13 -2.17
CA LEU A 348 -9.96 -4.03 -2.20
C LEU A 348 -9.44 -2.63 -2.55
N PRO A 349 -9.87 -1.96 -3.64
CA PRO A 349 -9.45 -0.59 -3.90
C PRO A 349 -9.78 0.37 -2.76
N PHE A 350 -10.98 0.23 -2.18
CA PHE A 350 -11.39 1.01 -1.02
C PHE A 350 -10.48 0.77 0.19
N MET A 351 -10.15 -0.49 0.48
CA MET A 351 -9.26 -0.85 1.58
C MET A 351 -7.82 -0.38 1.33
N LEU A 352 -7.32 -0.43 0.09
CA LEU A 352 -6.01 0.12 -0.24
C LEU A 352 -5.99 1.64 0.00
N ASP A 353 -7.01 2.36 -0.45
CA ASP A 353 -7.14 3.81 -0.25
C ASP A 353 -7.27 4.17 1.25
N LEU A 354 -8.14 3.46 1.98
CA LEU A 354 -8.33 3.64 3.43
C LEU A 354 -7.04 3.40 4.23
N MET A 355 -6.25 2.40 3.81
CA MET A 355 -4.99 2.05 4.45
C MET A 355 -3.79 2.83 3.88
N HIS A 356 -4.05 3.86 3.05
CA HIS A 356 -3.04 4.76 2.47
C HIS A 356 -1.98 4.02 1.64
N LEU A 357 -2.39 2.97 0.94
CA LEU A 357 -1.55 2.19 0.04
C LEU A 357 -1.74 2.65 -1.42
N PRO A 358 -0.69 2.55 -2.28
CA PRO A 358 -0.80 2.92 -3.68
C PRO A 358 -1.91 2.15 -4.42
N LYS A 359 -2.72 2.86 -5.22
CA LYS A 359 -3.84 2.27 -5.98
C LYS A 359 -3.36 1.28 -7.05
N ASP A 360 -2.15 1.46 -7.56
CA ASP A 360 -1.54 0.60 -8.57
C ASP A 360 -1.34 -0.84 -8.08
N LEU A 361 -1.31 -1.06 -6.74
CA LEU A 361 -1.31 -2.41 -6.17
C LEU A 361 -2.56 -3.21 -6.59
N TYR A 362 -3.68 -2.56 -6.85
CA TYR A 362 -4.88 -3.25 -7.34
C TYR A 362 -4.63 -3.93 -8.70
N GLN A 363 -3.78 -3.37 -9.56
CA GLN A 363 -3.41 -4.02 -10.82
C GLN A 363 -2.64 -5.33 -10.56
N LEU A 364 -1.73 -5.33 -9.58
CA LEU A 364 -1.01 -6.55 -9.14
C LEU A 364 -1.97 -7.59 -8.57
N TYR A 365 -2.96 -7.13 -7.81
CA TYR A 365 -4.04 -8.00 -7.34
C TYR A 365 -4.79 -8.63 -8.52
N MET A 366 -5.15 -7.86 -9.55
CA MET A 366 -5.89 -8.40 -10.71
C MET A 366 -5.13 -9.52 -11.43
N VAL A 367 -3.81 -9.39 -11.57
CA VAL A 367 -2.96 -10.45 -12.17
C VAL A 367 -3.01 -11.73 -11.34
N THR A 368 -2.84 -11.61 -10.02
CA THR A 368 -2.83 -12.76 -9.10
C THR A 368 -4.25 -13.31 -8.85
N GLY A 369 -5.27 -12.48 -9.02
CA GLY A 369 -6.68 -12.75 -8.80
C GLY A 369 -7.25 -13.83 -9.71
N VAL A 370 -6.65 -14.06 -10.89
CA VAL A 370 -7.06 -15.15 -11.79
C VAL A 370 -6.89 -16.52 -11.13
N ILE A 371 -5.79 -16.70 -10.40
CA ILE A 371 -5.48 -17.95 -9.67
C ILE A 371 -6.19 -17.92 -8.33
N ASN A 372 -6.01 -16.85 -7.57
CA ASN A 372 -6.54 -16.71 -6.22
C ASN A 372 -8.07 -16.75 -6.18
N GLY A 373 -8.74 -16.19 -7.20
CA GLY A 373 -10.19 -16.21 -7.33
C GLY A 373 -10.78 -17.62 -7.42
N ARG A 374 -10.07 -18.58 -8.03
CA ARG A 374 -10.52 -19.98 -8.11
C ARG A 374 -10.43 -20.67 -6.76
N THR A 375 -9.29 -20.52 -6.10
CA THR A 375 -9.06 -21.08 -4.76
C THR A 375 -9.98 -20.42 -3.72
N SER A 376 -10.25 -19.13 -3.86
CA SER A 376 -11.20 -18.40 -3.00
C SER A 376 -12.64 -18.87 -3.21
N THR A 377 -13.04 -19.14 -4.46
CA THR A 377 -14.37 -19.69 -4.78
C THR A 377 -14.53 -21.10 -4.22
N LEU A 378 -13.49 -21.93 -4.32
CA LEU A 378 -13.45 -23.25 -3.69
C LEU A 378 -13.61 -23.16 -2.17
N LEU A 379 -12.92 -22.23 -1.51
CA LEU A 379 -13.07 -21.95 -0.08
C LEU A 379 -14.48 -21.44 0.27
N ALA A 380 -15.04 -20.57 -0.57
CA ALA A 380 -16.39 -20.06 -0.39
C ALA A 380 -17.42 -21.18 -0.44
N ALA A 381 -17.30 -22.12 -1.39
CA ALA A 381 -18.20 -23.27 -1.51
C ALA A 381 -18.15 -24.17 -0.27
N MET A 382 -16.95 -24.46 0.25
CA MET A 382 -16.80 -25.20 1.50
C MET A 382 -17.38 -24.41 2.69
N ASN A 383 -17.14 -23.11 2.77
CA ASN A 383 -17.70 -22.27 3.83
C ASN A 383 -19.24 -22.30 3.82
N LEU A 384 -19.89 -22.15 2.66
CA LEU A 384 -21.35 -22.24 2.57
C LEU A 384 -21.88 -23.61 3.02
N LEU A 385 -21.23 -24.69 2.59
CA LEU A 385 -21.61 -26.05 2.99
C LEU A 385 -21.51 -26.23 4.50
N VAL A 386 -20.35 -25.90 5.07
CA VAL A 386 -20.08 -26.06 6.51
C VAL A 386 -20.99 -25.16 7.34
N PHE A 387 -21.20 -23.91 6.90
CA PHE A 387 -22.14 -22.98 7.51
C PHE A 387 -23.56 -23.55 7.53
N THR A 388 -24.03 -24.08 6.41
CA THR A 388 -25.38 -24.63 6.27
C THR A 388 -25.55 -25.86 7.16
N LEU A 389 -24.60 -26.79 7.13
CA LEU A 389 -24.64 -27.99 7.97
C LEU A 389 -24.68 -27.65 9.47
N LEU A 390 -23.84 -26.72 9.92
CA LEU A 390 -23.77 -26.31 11.32
C LEU A 390 -25.05 -25.59 11.75
N THR A 391 -25.52 -24.65 10.94
CA THR A 391 -26.71 -23.84 11.24
C THR A 391 -27.97 -24.70 11.24
N THR A 392 -28.16 -25.55 10.22
CA THR A 392 -29.29 -26.49 10.17
C THR A 392 -29.25 -27.43 11.37
N SER A 393 -28.09 -27.99 11.74
CA SER A 393 -27.97 -28.86 12.91
C SER A 393 -28.30 -28.13 14.22
N ALA A 394 -27.88 -26.87 14.35
CA ALA A 394 -28.23 -26.02 15.49
C ALA A 394 -29.74 -25.73 15.57
N MET A 395 -30.41 -25.68 14.43
CA MET A 395 -31.82 -25.39 14.34
C MET A 395 -32.71 -26.61 14.55
N THR A 396 -32.30 -27.78 14.05
CA THR A 396 -33.01 -29.06 14.23
C THR A 396 -32.69 -29.74 15.57
N GLY A 397 -31.75 -29.20 16.35
CA GLY A 397 -31.35 -29.76 17.64
C GLY A 397 -30.46 -31.01 17.52
N THR A 398 -29.87 -31.25 16.36
CA THR A 398 -29.02 -32.41 16.08
C THR A 398 -27.54 -32.17 16.38
N LEU A 399 -27.20 -31.08 17.07
CA LEU A 399 -25.83 -30.80 17.52
C LEU A 399 -25.38 -31.85 18.53
N SER A 400 -24.17 -32.36 18.34
CA SER A 400 -23.53 -33.32 19.24
C SER A 400 -22.24 -32.71 19.77
N PHE A 401 -22.31 -32.08 20.95
CA PHE A 401 -21.18 -31.35 21.52
C PHE A 401 -20.27 -32.29 22.32
N ASN A 402 -19.00 -32.39 21.93
CA ASN A 402 -18.00 -33.14 22.68
C ASN A 402 -16.80 -32.25 23.07
N LYS A 403 -16.75 -31.84 24.35
CA LYS A 403 -15.71 -30.95 24.89
C LYS A 403 -14.28 -31.44 24.64
N LYS A 404 -14.00 -32.73 24.89
CA LYS A 404 -12.66 -33.31 24.71
C LYS A 404 -12.24 -33.33 23.24
N LYS A 405 -13.16 -33.71 22.34
CA LYS A 405 -12.91 -33.68 20.89
C LYS A 405 -12.77 -32.24 20.37
N LEU A 406 -13.47 -31.27 20.95
CA LEU A 406 -13.36 -29.86 20.57
C LEU A 406 -11.97 -29.32 20.89
N ILE A 407 -11.49 -29.49 22.13
CA ILE A 407 -10.16 -29.02 22.55
C ILE A 407 -9.08 -29.66 21.69
N ASN A 408 -9.12 -30.99 21.51
CA ASN A 408 -8.12 -31.69 20.69
C ASN A 408 -8.13 -31.21 19.23
N THR A 409 -9.31 -30.96 18.66
CA THR A 409 -9.46 -30.42 17.31
C THR A 409 -8.89 -29.00 17.21
N LEU A 410 -9.19 -28.12 18.17
CA LEU A 410 -8.68 -26.75 18.19
C LEU A 410 -7.15 -26.72 18.31
N VAL A 411 -6.57 -27.50 19.22
CA VAL A 411 -5.11 -27.63 19.36
C VAL A 411 -4.48 -28.11 18.05
N PHE A 412 -5.06 -29.14 17.42
CA PHE A 412 -4.55 -29.67 16.15
C PHE A 412 -4.60 -28.63 15.02
N ILE A 413 -5.70 -27.88 14.91
CA ILE A 413 -5.85 -26.78 13.95
C ILE A 413 -4.78 -25.71 14.20
N THR A 414 -4.60 -25.27 15.45
CA THR A 414 -3.59 -24.27 15.83
C THR A 414 -2.19 -24.73 15.44
N VAL A 415 -1.81 -25.98 15.77
CA VAL A 415 -0.50 -26.54 15.43
C VAL A 415 -0.28 -26.55 13.91
N ILE A 416 -1.28 -26.98 13.12
CA ILE A 416 -1.17 -26.99 11.66
C ILE A 416 -1.00 -25.57 11.09
N ILE A 417 -1.74 -24.59 11.59
CA ILE A 417 -1.65 -23.20 11.12
C ILE A 417 -0.25 -22.65 11.41
N PHE A 418 0.24 -22.75 12.65
CA PHE A 418 1.57 -22.24 13.01
C PHE A 418 2.70 -22.98 12.31
N ALA A 419 2.60 -24.30 12.15
CA ALA A 419 3.56 -25.07 11.37
C ALA A 419 3.59 -24.63 9.90
N SER A 420 2.42 -24.38 9.31
CA SER A 420 2.31 -23.90 7.92
C SER A 420 2.90 -22.50 7.75
N VAL A 421 2.60 -21.58 8.68
CA VAL A 421 3.18 -20.22 8.69
C VAL A 421 4.70 -20.28 8.83
N GLY A 422 5.22 -21.09 9.77
CA GLY A 422 6.65 -21.27 9.98
C GLY A 422 7.36 -21.87 8.76
N ALA A 423 6.81 -22.95 8.19
CA ALA A 423 7.36 -23.58 6.99
C ALA A 423 7.40 -22.60 5.80
N THR A 424 6.32 -21.83 5.62
CA THR A 424 6.25 -20.82 4.55
C THR A 424 7.27 -19.69 4.78
N ARG A 425 7.47 -19.27 6.03
CA ARG A 425 8.50 -18.28 6.40
C ARG A 425 9.91 -18.75 6.04
N VAL A 426 10.22 -20.00 6.38
CA VAL A 426 11.51 -20.62 6.02
C VAL A 426 11.66 -20.69 4.51
N TYR A 427 10.64 -21.15 3.78
CA TYR A 427 10.66 -21.18 2.32
C TYR A 427 10.94 -19.80 1.71
N PHE A 428 10.24 -18.75 2.15
CA PHE A 428 10.49 -17.41 1.62
C PHE A 428 11.87 -16.85 1.98
N SER A 429 12.41 -17.17 3.16
CA SER A 429 13.77 -16.76 3.52
C SER A 429 14.85 -17.38 2.62
N LEU A 430 14.57 -18.53 2.00
CA LEU A 430 15.47 -19.20 1.06
C LEU A 430 15.21 -18.79 -0.40
N ALA A 431 13.93 -18.59 -0.77
CA ALA A 431 13.52 -18.37 -2.15
C ALA A 431 13.59 -16.89 -2.58
N VAL A 432 13.47 -15.94 -1.65
CA VAL A 432 13.48 -14.50 -1.94
C VAL A 432 14.85 -13.93 -1.56
N LYS A 433 15.67 -13.58 -2.56
CA LYS A 433 16.98 -12.94 -2.34
C LYS A 433 16.79 -11.52 -1.79
N ASN A 434 17.41 -11.24 -0.64
CA ASN A 434 17.31 -10.01 0.14
C ASN A 434 18.54 -9.09 -0.09
N GLU A 435 18.93 -8.81 -1.33
CA GLU A 435 20.01 -7.83 -1.57
C GLU A 435 19.44 -6.41 -1.48
N TYR A 436 19.74 -5.73 -0.37
CA TYR A 436 19.49 -4.29 -0.26
C TYR A 436 20.48 -3.54 -1.16
N THR A 437 19.96 -2.80 -2.14
CA THR A 437 20.76 -2.11 -3.17
C THR A 437 20.55 -0.60 -3.22
N LYS A 438 19.69 -0.05 -2.35
CA LYS A 438 19.23 1.34 -2.46
C LYS A 438 20.23 2.37 -1.95
N ASP A 439 21.11 1.99 -1.03
CA ASP A 439 22.32 2.73 -0.66
C ASP A 439 23.17 3.07 -1.90
N ARG A 440 23.36 2.07 -2.77
CA ARG A 440 24.14 2.22 -4.01
C ARG A 440 23.46 3.10 -5.04
N ILE A 441 22.14 3.27 -4.97
CA ILE A 441 21.38 4.11 -5.92
C ILE A 441 21.63 5.59 -5.63
N LEU A 442 21.57 6.00 -4.36
CA LEU A 442 21.79 7.39 -3.95
C LEU A 442 23.20 7.87 -4.32
N TYR A 443 24.23 7.08 -4.00
CA TYR A 443 25.61 7.41 -4.33
C TYR A 443 25.99 7.25 -5.82
N ARG A 444 25.10 6.72 -6.67
CA ARG A 444 25.31 6.68 -8.13
C ARG A 444 24.61 7.81 -8.88
N MET A 445 23.85 8.64 -8.18
CA MET A 445 23.22 9.80 -8.80
C MET A 445 24.27 10.80 -9.26
N HIS A 446 24.02 11.41 -10.41
CA HIS A 446 24.88 12.40 -11.04
C HIS A 446 24.01 13.49 -11.67
N ILE A 447 24.57 14.69 -11.80
CA ILE A 447 23.94 15.81 -12.50
C ILE A 447 24.09 15.57 -14.00
N LYS A 448 22.97 15.57 -14.75
CA LYS A 448 22.98 15.32 -16.19
C LYS A 448 23.33 16.59 -16.95
N ASN A 449 24.27 16.50 -17.90
CA ASN A 449 24.65 17.57 -18.83
C ASN A 449 25.03 18.89 -18.12
N ASN A 450 26.20 18.94 -17.45
CA ASN A 450 26.76 20.20 -16.96
C ASN A 450 27.71 20.79 -18.03
N PRO A 451 27.34 21.89 -18.73
CA PRO A 451 28.17 22.48 -19.77
C PRO A 451 29.27 23.41 -19.23
N LEU A 452 29.32 23.70 -17.93
CA LEU A 452 30.21 24.70 -17.34
C LEU A 452 31.40 24.08 -16.60
N HIS A 453 32.48 24.87 -16.52
CA HIS A 453 33.61 24.57 -15.66
C HIS A 453 33.21 24.77 -14.19
N GLN A 454 33.22 23.69 -13.42
CA GLN A 454 32.98 23.72 -11.98
C GLN A 454 34.27 23.42 -11.22
N VAL A 455 34.55 24.20 -10.19
CA VAL A 455 35.65 23.92 -9.25
C VAL A 455 35.05 23.61 -7.90
N VAL A 456 35.42 22.47 -7.31
CA VAL A 456 34.95 22.08 -5.97
C VAL A 456 36.15 22.05 -5.04
N TYR A 457 36.19 23.00 -4.11
CA TYR A 457 37.20 23.02 -3.06
C TYR A 457 36.76 22.11 -1.90
N LYS A 458 37.66 21.25 -1.40
CA LYS A 458 37.43 20.44 -0.18
C LYS A 458 37.82 21.18 1.09
N GLU A 459 38.58 22.26 0.95
CA GLU A 459 38.94 23.20 2.01
C GLU A 459 38.87 24.62 1.47
N VAL A 460 38.63 25.60 2.34
CA VAL A 460 38.58 27.01 1.92
C VAL A 460 39.96 27.47 1.39
N PRO A 461 40.06 27.93 0.13
CA PRO A 461 41.29 28.46 -0.44
C PRO A 461 41.89 29.61 0.37
N ALA A 462 43.22 29.68 0.45
CA ALA A 462 43.93 30.70 1.22
C ALA A 462 43.62 32.13 0.71
N GLU A 463 43.44 32.27 -0.59
CA GLU A 463 43.14 33.53 -1.26
C GLU A 463 41.77 34.09 -0.83
N LEU A 464 40.79 33.19 -0.60
CA LEU A 464 39.45 33.56 -0.15
C LEU A 464 39.41 33.92 1.33
N LYS A 465 40.29 33.35 2.17
CA LYS A 465 40.39 33.66 3.62
C LYS A 465 40.85 35.09 3.90
N THR A 466 41.59 35.71 2.97
CA THR A 466 42.18 37.05 3.13
C THR A 466 41.33 38.18 2.53
N GLY A 467 40.16 37.86 1.99
CA GLY A 467 39.28 38.81 1.31
C GLY A 467 38.71 39.88 2.25
N SER A 468 38.94 41.15 1.93
CA SER A 468 38.29 42.28 2.57
C SER A 468 36.81 42.33 2.17
N GLY A 469 35.92 42.16 3.15
CA GLY A 469 34.46 42.37 3.17
C GLY A 469 33.81 42.93 1.91
N ARG A 470 33.74 42.14 0.83
CA ARG A 470 33.05 42.52 -0.41
C ARG A 470 31.70 41.83 -0.45
N VAL A 471 30.68 42.53 0.03
CA VAL A 471 29.29 42.23 -0.32
C VAL A 471 29.19 42.21 -1.85
N ALA A 472 28.97 41.01 -2.40
CA ALA A 472 28.90 40.76 -3.82
C ALA A 472 27.50 41.06 -4.35
N ASP A 473 27.44 41.91 -5.37
CA ASP A 473 26.26 42.11 -6.20
C ASP A 473 26.41 41.32 -7.51
N ILE A 474 25.33 41.25 -8.30
CA ILE A 474 25.29 40.50 -9.55
C ILE A 474 26.32 41.02 -10.56
N ASP A 475 26.58 42.33 -10.60
CA ASP A 475 27.53 42.93 -11.54
C ASP A 475 28.97 42.56 -11.19
N LYS A 476 29.33 42.52 -9.90
CA LYS A 476 30.62 42.00 -9.42
C LYS A 476 30.79 40.52 -9.71
N ILE A 477 29.74 39.71 -9.55
CA ILE A 477 29.75 38.28 -9.90
C ILE A 477 30.00 38.09 -11.40
N ARG A 478 29.27 38.81 -12.25
CA ARG A 478 29.48 38.79 -13.71
C ARG A 478 30.87 39.27 -14.11
N LYS A 479 31.32 40.38 -13.53
CA LYS A 479 32.65 40.95 -13.83
C LYS A 479 33.79 40.03 -13.44
N ARG A 480 33.67 39.30 -12.32
CA ARG A 480 34.69 38.31 -11.92
C ARG A 480 34.62 37.02 -12.74
N GLY A 481 33.51 36.78 -13.45
CA GLY A 481 33.30 35.60 -14.29
C GLY A 481 32.98 34.31 -13.52
N LYS A 482 32.79 34.40 -12.19
CA LYS A 482 32.51 33.23 -11.34
C LYS A 482 31.59 33.57 -10.17
N LEU A 483 30.74 32.62 -9.81
CA LEU A 483 29.90 32.62 -8.62
C LEU A 483 30.53 31.73 -7.55
N LEU A 484 30.74 32.26 -6.34
CA LEU A 484 31.25 31.48 -5.21
C LEU A 484 30.07 30.93 -4.39
N ILE A 485 29.93 29.61 -4.33
CA ILE A 485 28.81 28.93 -3.66
C ILE A 485 29.31 28.16 -2.44
N GLY A 486 28.80 28.51 -1.27
CA GLY A 486 28.97 27.75 -0.05
C GLY A 486 28.19 26.44 -0.11
N TYR A 487 28.83 25.31 0.19
CA TYR A 487 28.18 24.00 0.32
C TYR A 487 28.55 23.27 1.63
N ASN A 488 27.65 22.42 2.11
CA ASN A 488 27.91 21.50 3.21
C ASN A 488 27.91 20.04 2.69
N PRO A 489 29.01 19.28 2.83
CA PRO A 489 29.13 17.94 2.25
C PRO A 489 28.26 16.86 2.93
N ASP A 490 27.72 17.13 4.13
CA ASP A 490 26.87 16.22 4.91
C ASP A 490 25.37 16.58 4.82
N SER A 491 24.98 17.33 3.80
CA SER A 491 23.61 17.84 3.61
C SER A 491 22.80 17.01 2.62
N LEU A 492 22.70 15.68 2.82
CA LEU A 492 21.83 14.81 2.01
C LEU A 492 20.36 15.26 2.06
N PRO A 493 19.61 15.24 0.93
CA PRO A 493 20.02 15.02 -0.47
C PRO A 493 20.35 16.32 -1.24
N PHE A 494 20.62 17.44 -0.55
CA PHE A 494 20.84 18.76 -1.13
C PHE A 494 22.27 18.98 -1.63
N SER A 495 23.26 18.51 -0.89
CA SER A 495 24.68 18.58 -1.24
C SER A 495 25.45 17.43 -0.57
N PHE A 496 26.14 16.63 -1.38
CA PHE A 496 26.94 15.49 -0.94
C PHE A 496 27.90 15.02 -2.05
N PHE A 497 28.91 14.24 -1.69
CA PHE A 497 29.78 13.58 -2.67
C PHE A 497 29.22 12.23 -3.09
N ASN A 498 29.12 11.97 -4.40
CA ASN A 498 28.70 10.67 -4.93
C ASN A 498 29.87 9.65 -4.89
N ALA A 499 29.63 8.42 -5.34
CA ALA A 499 30.66 7.36 -5.39
C ALA A 499 31.82 7.66 -6.37
N ALA A 500 31.65 8.62 -7.27
CA ALA A 500 32.67 9.10 -8.19
C ALA A 500 33.45 10.31 -7.62
N ASP A 501 33.24 10.67 -6.34
CA ASP A 501 33.84 11.83 -5.67
C ASP A 501 33.42 13.18 -6.30
N GLU A 502 32.25 13.21 -6.95
CA GLU A 502 31.66 14.43 -7.51
C GLU A 502 30.67 15.05 -6.52
N LEU A 503 30.72 16.37 -6.37
CA LEU A 503 29.73 17.12 -5.59
C LEU A 503 28.40 17.14 -6.36
N VAL A 504 27.35 16.62 -5.73
CA VAL A 504 26.02 16.49 -6.32
C VAL A 504 24.92 16.77 -5.30
N GLY A 505 23.68 16.90 -5.76
CA GLY A 505 22.51 17.10 -4.92
C GLY A 505 21.56 18.15 -5.48
N PHE A 506 20.40 18.30 -4.84
CA PHE A 506 19.38 19.25 -5.28
C PHE A 506 19.91 20.68 -5.37
N ASP A 507 20.58 21.18 -4.32
CA ASP A 507 21.05 22.56 -4.28
C ASP A 507 22.31 22.77 -5.11
N VAL A 508 23.11 21.72 -5.31
CA VAL A 508 24.25 21.75 -6.26
C VAL A 508 23.73 21.94 -7.68
N GLU A 509 22.68 21.20 -8.07
CA GLU A 509 22.05 21.38 -9.38
C GLU A 509 21.42 22.78 -9.51
N MET A 510 20.73 23.27 -8.48
CA MET A 510 20.18 24.64 -8.46
C MET A 510 21.28 25.71 -8.57
N ALA A 511 22.42 25.54 -7.89
CA ALA A 511 23.56 26.45 -7.94
C ALA A 511 24.17 26.51 -9.35
N LEU A 512 24.32 25.35 -10.01
CA LEU A 512 24.78 25.29 -11.39
C LEU A 512 23.79 25.95 -12.37
N MET A 513 22.48 25.76 -12.15
CA MET A 513 21.46 26.47 -12.95
C MET A 513 21.58 27.99 -12.80
N LEU A 514 21.78 28.47 -11.58
CA LEU A 514 21.97 29.90 -11.29
C LEU A 514 23.23 30.44 -11.99
N ALA A 515 24.37 29.77 -11.84
CA ALA A 515 25.63 30.16 -12.48
C ALA A 515 25.50 30.20 -14.02
N ASN A 516 24.83 29.21 -14.60
CA ASN A 516 24.58 29.14 -16.04
C ASN A 516 23.69 30.28 -16.55
N GLU A 517 22.66 30.66 -15.82
CA GLU A 517 21.81 31.79 -16.20
C GLU A 517 22.47 33.15 -15.99
N LEU A 518 23.46 33.21 -15.09
CA LEU A 518 24.34 34.36 -14.92
C LEU A 518 25.49 34.40 -15.95
N ASN A 519 25.69 33.31 -16.71
CA ASN A 519 26.79 33.12 -17.65
C ASN A 519 28.18 33.27 -16.98
N VAL A 520 28.36 32.61 -15.84
CA VAL A 520 29.59 32.59 -15.03
C VAL A 520 29.93 31.16 -14.61
N ASP A 521 31.20 30.91 -14.27
CA ASP A 521 31.65 29.63 -13.71
C ASP A 521 31.14 29.45 -12.27
N ALA A 522 31.05 28.20 -11.81
CA ALA A 522 30.65 27.86 -10.44
C ALA A 522 31.86 27.35 -9.64
N GLU A 523 32.17 28.03 -8.53
CA GLU A 523 33.17 27.55 -7.57
C GLU A 523 32.51 27.23 -6.22
N PHE A 524 32.60 25.97 -5.80
CA PHE A 524 32.02 25.48 -4.56
C PHE A 524 33.04 25.52 -3.42
N VAL A 525 32.69 26.20 -2.33
CA VAL A 525 33.51 26.40 -1.13
C VAL A 525 32.83 25.71 0.07
N PRO A 526 33.52 24.88 0.85
CA PRO A 526 32.89 24.12 1.93
C PRO A 526 32.65 25.00 3.15
N PHE A 527 31.55 24.75 3.87
CA PHE A 527 31.25 25.34 5.17
C PHE A 527 30.72 24.31 6.18
N GLN A 528 30.87 24.62 7.47
CA GLN A 528 30.14 23.99 8.56
C GLN A 528 29.10 24.96 9.11
N TYR A 529 28.01 24.45 9.71
CA TYR A 529 26.90 25.31 10.13
C TYR A 529 27.31 26.36 11.17
N ASP A 530 28.32 26.06 11.99
CA ASP A 530 28.89 26.96 12.98
C ASP A 530 29.73 28.09 12.37
N THR A 531 30.42 27.84 11.25
CA THR A 531 31.26 28.82 10.54
C THR A 531 30.53 29.57 9.43
N LEU A 532 29.36 29.08 8.99
CA LEU A 532 28.59 29.59 7.85
C LEU A 532 28.44 31.12 7.84
N ALA A 533 27.99 31.69 8.96
CA ALA A 533 27.71 33.13 9.04
C ALA A 533 28.99 33.97 8.90
N ASP A 534 30.07 33.56 9.57
CA ASP A 534 31.34 34.26 9.53
C ASP A 534 31.95 34.20 8.12
N GLN A 535 31.91 33.04 7.47
CA GLN A 535 32.44 32.87 6.12
C GLN A 535 31.67 33.68 5.07
N LEU A 536 30.34 33.70 5.15
CA LEU A 536 29.49 34.56 4.31
C LEU A 536 29.82 36.03 4.51
N ASN A 537 29.91 36.49 5.76
CA ASN A 537 30.15 37.89 6.08
C ASN A 537 31.58 38.35 5.76
N ARG A 538 32.55 37.43 5.74
CA ARG A 538 33.91 37.66 5.21
C ARG A 538 33.98 37.64 3.68
N GLY A 539 32.94 37.16 3.01
CA GLY A 539 32.91 37.04 1.55
C GLY A 539 33.78 35.89 1.02
N GLU A 540 33.99 34.85 1.83
CA GLU A 540 34.65 33.61 1.37
C GLU A 540 33.83 32.89 0.29
N PHE A 541 32.50 33.09 0.32
CA PHE A 541 31.57 32.75 -0.75
C PHE A 541 30.40 33.74 -0.78
N ASP A 542 29.71 33.84 -1.91
CA ASP A 542 28.67 34.84 -2.15
C ASP A 542 27.30 34.39 -1.61
N ILE A 543 26.99 33.10 -1.76
CA ILE A 543 25.70 32.48 -1.44
C ILE A 543 25.94 31.10 -0.83
N ALA A 544 25.20 30.71 0.20
CA ALA A 544 25.19 29.34 0.72
C ALA A 544 23.96 28.56 0.23
N MET A 545 24.18 27.41 -0.38
CA MET A 545 23.14 26.55 -0.97
C MET A 545 23.36 25.09 -0.55
N SER A 546 22.73 24.67 0.56
CA SER A 546 22.80 23.28 1.09
C SER A 546 21.71 23.01 2.15
N GLY A 547 20.45 23.09 1.74
CA GLY A 547 19.28 22.68 2.53
C GLY A 547 19.14 23.44 3.85
N ILE A 548 19.50 24.74 3.86
CA ILE A 548 19.67 25.49 5.09
C ILE A 548 18.30 25.91 5.63
N SER A 549 17.86 25.28 6.71
CA SER A 549 16.65 25.67 7.42
C SER A 549 16.79 27.08 8.00
N MET A 550 15.75 27.90 7.81
CA MET A 550 15.64 29.22 8.41
C MET A 550 15.23 29.07 9.87
N SER A 551 15.93 29.77 10.75
CA SER A 551 15.64 29.83 12.18
C SER A 551 15.88 31.24 12.71
N THR A 552 15.28 31.55 13.87
CA THR A 552 15.42 32.88 14.48
C THR A 552 16.89 33.21 14.80
N SER A 553 17.68 32.22 15.23
CA SER A 553 19.11 32.37 15.49
C SER A 553 19.91 32.70 14.23
N ARG A 554 19.57 32.09 13.09
CA ARG A 554 20.31 32.27 11.83
C ARG A 554 19.97 33.59 11.14
N ILE A 555 18.70 34.01 11.14
CA ILE A 555 18.30 35.28 10.51
C ILE A 555 18.87 36.52 11.21
N GLU A 556 19.36 36.39 12.45
CA GLU A 556 20.04 37.47 13.17
C GLU A 556 21.45 37.75 12.61
N VAL A 557 22.11 36.76 12.01
CA VAL A 557 23.54 36.83 11.63
C VAL A 557 23.77 36.78 10.13
N VAL A 558 22.79 36.34 9.33
CA VAL A 558 22.81 36.32 7.85
C VAL A 558 21.44 36.72 7.29
N ASN A 559 21.36 37.05 6.00
CA ASN A 559 20.08 37.24 5.32
C ASN A 559 19.70 35.99 4.51
N PHE A 560 18.41 35.64 4.50
CA PHE A 560 17.87 34.52 3.74
C PHE A 560 16.95 34.99 2.64
N SER A 561 17.02 34.29 1.51
CA SER A 561 16.02 34.39 0.43
C SER A 561 14.62 34.03 0.91
N ASP A 562 13.63 34.34 0.08
CA ASP A 562 12.31 33.72 0.14
C ASP A 562 12.47 32.19 0.21
N PRO A 563 11.61 31.49 0.96
CA PRO A 563 11.75 30.06 1.13
C PRO A 563 11.56 29.34 -0.20
N TYR A 564 12.50 28.51 -0.62
CA TYR A 564 12.40 27.77 -1.89
C TYR A 564 11.73 26.40 -1.71
N LEU A 565 11.88 25.78 -0.54
CA LEU A 565 11.22 24.55 -0.14
C LEU A 565 10.75 24.65 1.33
N GLU A 566 9.71 23.89 1.65
CA GLU A 566 9.28 23.66 3.04
C GLU A 566 9.40 22.17 3.30
N LEU A 567 10.25 21.80 4.27
CA LEU A 567 10.50 20.41 4.62
C LEU A 567 9.69 20.01 5.84
N THR A 568 9.18 18.80 5.89
CA THR A 568 8.38 18.34 7.04
C THR A 568 9.28 17.93 8.19
N VAL A 569 9.01 18.39 9.41
CA VAL A 569 9.75 17.94 10.61
C VAL A 569 9.50 16.46 10.86
N ALA A 570 10.56 15.70 11.10
CA ALA A 570 10.50 14.27 11.36
C ALA A 570 11.59 13.82 12.35
N LEU A 571 11.41 12.60 12.86
CA LEU A 571 12.35 11.88 13.70
C LEU A 571 12.92 10.72 12.90
N ILE A 572 14.22 10.49 12.99
CA ILE A 572 14.83 9.22 12.60
C ILE A 572 15.02 8.38 13.85
N VAL A 573 14.48 7.17 13.84
CA VAL A 573 14.53 6.23 14.97
C VAL A 573 14.85 4.83 14.47
N ARG A 574 15.24 3.92 15.36
CA ARG A 574 15.40 2.52 14.98
C ARG A 574 14.06 1.95 14.53
N ASP A 575 14.05 1.18 13.43
CA ASP A 575 12.79 0.75 12.80
C ASP A 575 11.86 -0.03 13.75
N HIS A 576 12.43 -0.85 14.64
CA HIS A 576 11.65 -1.59 15.63
C HIS A 576 10.99 -0.71 16.71
N ARG A 577 11.46 0.53 16.90
CA ARG A 577 10.91 1.50 17.86
C ARG A 577 9.95 2.50 17.23
N ARG A 578 9.71 2.43 15.92
CA ARG A 578 8.84 3.34 15.16
C ARG A 578 7.55 3.70 15.88
N ASN A 579 6.89 2.70 16.48
CA ASN A 579 5.60 2.84 17.13
C ASN A 579 5.62 3.71 18.40
N GLU A 580 6.78 3.81 19.08
CA GLU A 580 6.96 4.67 20.27
C GLU A 580 6.90 6.16 19.92
N PHE A 581 7.21 6.51 18.66
CA PHE A 581 7.40 7.89 18.21
C PHE A 581 6.25 8.44 17.33
N LEU A 582 5.13 7.71 17.21
CA LEU A 582 4.04 8.08 16.29
C LEU A 582 3.28 9.35 16.70
N ASN A 583 3.31 9.73 17.98
CA ASN A 583 2.64 10.92 18.50
C ASN A 583 3.41 11.49 19.70
N LEU A 584 3.27 12.80 19.92
CA LEU A 584 3.99 13.52 20.99
C LEU A 584 3.68 12.99 22.39
N GLU A 585 2.45 12.54 22.66
CA GLU A 585 2.08 11.98 23.96
C GLU A 585 2.81 10.68 24.28
N SER A 586 3.06 9.84 23.26
CA SER A 586 3.82 8.60 23.41
C SER A 586 5.29 8.89 23.63
N ILE A 587 5.85 9.86 22.90
CA ILE A 587 7.24 10.30 23.05
C ILE A 587 7.48 10.83 24.47
N ARG A 588 6.56 11.64 25.01
CA ARG A 588 6.64 12.17 26.39
C ARG A 588 6.63 11.09 27.50
N LYS A 589 6.22 9.87 27.19
CA LYS A 589 6.20 8.75 28.14
C LYS A 589 7.51 7.95 28.15
N ILE A 590 8.44 8.26 27.26
CA ILE A 590 9.74 7.58 27.19
C ILE A 590 10.63 8.16 28.29
N GLU A 591 10.93 7.36 29.31
CA GLU A 591 11.85 7.75 30.37
C GLU A 591 13.29 7.78 29.86
N GLY A 592 14.05 8.82 30.20
CA GLY A 592 15.44 8.97 29.79
C GLY A 592 15.64 9.17 28.29
N LEU A 593 14.65 9.77 27.61
CA LEU A 593 14.69 10.00 26.17
C LEU A 593 15.86 10.92 25.79
N THR A 594 16.71 10.43 24.88
CA THR A 594 17.83 11.16 24.29
C THR A 594 17.52 11.50 22.83
N VAL A 595 17.53 12.78 22.49
CA VAL A 595 17.23 13.25 21.14
C VAL A 595 18.39 14.06 20.60
N ALA A 596 18.95 13.59 19.49
CA ALA A 596 19.99 14.30 18.78
C ALA A 596 19.42 15.30 17.77
N ILE A 597 20.12 16.41 17.55
CA ILE A 597 19.81 17.41 16.52
C ILE A 597 21.10 18.06 16.04
N VAL A 598 21.20 18.41 14.76
CA VAL A 598 22.31 19.24 14.25
C VAL A 598 22.21 20.64 14.87
N LYS A 599 23.33 21.15 15.40
CA LYS A 599 23.42 22.42 16.15
C LYS A 599 22.58 23.56 15.57
N ASP A 600 21.58 23.97 16.33
CA ASP A 600 20.81 25.21 16.17
C ASP A 600 20.09 25.56 17.48
N LYS A 601 20.52 26.66 18.12
CA LYS A 601 20.00 27.10 19.42
C LYS A 601 18.49 27.32 19.44
N SER A 602 17.89 27.76 18.33
CA SER A 602 16.45 28.02 18.25
C SER A 602 15.62 26.74 18.34
N TYR A 603 16.14 25.63 17.83
CA TYR A 603 15.43 24.36 17.86
C TYR A 603 15.61 23.63 19.19
N VAL A 604 16.79 23.70 19.82
CA VAL A 604 17.05 23.08 21.14
C VAL A 604 16.02 23.56 22.17
N GLN A 605 15.87 24.88 22.32
CA GLN A 605 14.89 25.46 23.24
C GLN A 605 13.45 24.98 22.95
N ARG A 606 13.08 24.92 21.67
CA ARG A 606 11.74 24.49 21.26
C ARG A 606 11.49 23.01 21.55
N ILE A 607 12.52 22.17 21.45
CA ILE A 607 12.43 20.74 21.75
C ILE A 607 12.21 20.53 23.25
N GLU A 608 12.97 21.22 24.09
CA GLU A 608 12.82 21.17 25.55
C GLU A 608 11.43 21.64 26.01
N GLU A 609 10.86 22.66 25.37
CA GLU A 609 9.47 23.10 25.61
C GLU A 609 8.44 22.03 25.24
N LEU A 610 8.64 21.33 24.12
CA LEU A 610 7.69 20.34 23.60
C LEU A 610 7.79 18.99 24.32
N LEU A 611 8.99 18.63 24.77
CA LEU A 611 9.34 17.38 25.42
C LEU A 611 10.08 17.66 26.75
N PRO A 612 9.35 18.02 27.82
CA PRO A 612 9.97 18.28 29.12
C PRO A 612 10.73 17.05 29.64
N GLY A 613 12.00 17.23 30.04
CA GLY A 613 12.85 16.15 30.58
C GLY A 613 13.63 15.34 29.53
N VAL A 614 13.58 15.74 28.26
CA VAL A 614 14.43 15.17 27.19
C VAL A 614 15.88 15.63 27.34
N GLU A 615 16.83 14.73 27.08
CA GLU A 615 18.24 15.10 26.91
C GLU A 615 18.49 15.43 25.44
N VAL A 616 18.79 16.69 25.12
CA VAL A 616 19.08 17.13 23.75
C VAL A 616 20.58 17.06 23.48
N ILE A 617 20.97 16.29 22.47
CA ILE A 617 22.35 16.13 22.03
C ILE A 617 22.58 16.93 20.76
N GLU A 618 23.47 17.91 20.83
CA GLU A 618 23.84 18.70 19.66
C GLU A 618 24.94 18.02 18.85
N LEU A 619 24.69 17.80 17.56
CA LEU A 619 25.60 17.17 16.62
C LEU A 619 26.21 18.18 15.65
N GLU A 620 27.41 17.89 15.15
CA GLU A 620 28.00 18.68 14.05
C GLU A 620 27.32 18.35 12.72
N SER A 621 26.92 17.09 12.52
CA SER A 621 26.22 16.66 11.31
C SER A 621 25.29 15.47 11.57
N ASN A 622 24.32 15.27 10.68
CA ASN A 622 23.43 14.10 10.75
C ASN A 622 24.18 12.78 10.69
N ARG A 623 25.34 12.75 10.02
CA ARG A 623 26.22 11.57 9.91
C ARG A 623 26.66 11.04 11.27
N GLU A 624 26.94 11.94 12.21
CA GLU A 624 27.40 11.62 13.56
C GLU A 624 26.44 10.69 14.31
N PHE A 625 25.13 10.88 14.10
CA PHE A 625 24.08 10.02 14.67
C PHE A 625 24.20 8.55 14.24
N PHE A 626 24.68 8.30 13.03
CA PHE A 626 24.74 6.96 12.46
C PHE A 626 26.09 6.26 12.65
N GLU A 627 27.19 7.01 12.63
CA GLU A 627 28.56 6.45 12.59
C GLU A 627 29.21 6.30 13.96
N ARG A 628 28.76 7.03 14.98
CA ARG A 628 29.34 6.88 16.32
C ARG A 628 28.78 5.66 17.05
N ASN A 629 29.66 4.68 17.31
CA ASN A 629 29.46 3.60 18.31
C ASN A 629 29.37 4.11 19.77
N VAL A 630 29.18 5.42 19.99
CA VAL A 630 29.46 6.11 21.27
C VAL A 630 28.20 6.65 21.96
N GLY A 631 27.01 6.52 21.36
CA GLY A 631 25.76 6.83 22.05
C GLY A 631 24.59 6.12 21.42
N ASN A 632 23.91 5.24 22.17
CA ASN A 632 22.58 4.74 21.79
C ASN A 632 21.57 5.90 21.97
N TRP A 633 21.65 6.94 21.13
CA TRP A 633 20.64 7.99 21.13
C TRP A 633 19.33 7.46 20.55
N ASP A 634 18.21 7.89 21.10
CA ASP A 634 16.91 7.29 20.79
C ASP A 634 16.34 7.79 19.46
N ALA A 635 16.53 9.07 19.16
CA ALA A 635 16.02 9.72 17.96
C ALA A 635 16.93 10.83 17.45
N LEU A 636 16.92 11.08 16.14
CA LEU A 636 17.47 12.27 15.50
C LEU A 636 16.33 13.14 14.97
N ILE A 637 16.25 14.40 15.40
CA ILE A 637 15.36 15.39 14.82
C ILE A 637 15.95 15.91 13.52
N THR A 638 15.19 15.80 12.44
CA THR A 638 15.53 16.33 11.13
C THR A 638 14.25 16.56 10.33
N ASN A 639 14.32 16.42 9.01
CA ASN A 639 13.20 16.48 8.10
C ASN A 639 12.87 15.13 7.49
N ALA A 640 11.62 14.94 7.05
CA ALA A 640 11.18 13.70 6.42
C ALA A 640 11.94 13.42 5.12
N GLU A 641 12.22 14.46 4.33
CA GLU A 641 12.98 14.41 3.09
C GLU A 641 14.45 14.03 3.34
N VAL A 642 15.11 14.74 4.26
CA VAL A 642 16.51 14.49 4.68
C VAL A 642 16.64 13.11 5.30
N GLY A 643 15.76 12.78 6.25
CA GLY A 643 15.78 11.49 6.93
C GLY A 643 15.50 10.32 6.00
N SER A 644 14.64 10.49 4.99
CA SER A 644 14.41 9.45 3.98
C SER A 644 15.72 9.16 3.24
N ALA A 645 16.48 10.19 2.85
CA ALA A 645 17.79 10.02 2.22
C ALA A 645 18.80 9.31 3.14
N TRP A 646 18.88 9.68 4.43
CA TRP A 646 19.77 9.02 5.38
C TRP A 646 19.40 7.56 5.65
N THR A 647 18.11 7.24 5.76
CA THR A 647 17.67 5.84 5.95
C THR A 647 17.98 4.96 4.75
N LEU A 648 18.18 5.52 3.55
CA LEU A 648 18.69 4.75 2.41
C LEU A 648 20.11 4.21 2.66
N MET A 649 20.90 4.90 3.47
CA MET A 649 22.25 4.48 3.85
C MET A 649 22.27 3.63 5.12
N TYR A 650 21.32 3.86 6.01
CA TYR A 650 21.20 3.16 7.29
C TYR A 650 19.80 2.53 7.42
N PRO A 651 19.53 1.43 6.70
CA PRO A 651 18.19 0.84 6.59
C PRO A 651 17.63 0.24 7.90
N GLN A 652 18.46 0.11 8.94
CA GLN A 652 18.03 -0.23 10.29
C GLN A 652 17.25 0.90 11.00
N TYR A 653 17.26 2.10 10.41
CA TYR A 653 16.50 3.26 10.87
C TYR A 653 15.30 3.54 9.97
N THR A 654 14.36 4.31 10.50
CA THR A 654 13.16 4.74 9.79
C THR A 654 12.81 6.19 10.12
N VAL A 655 12.06 6.83 9.22
CA VAL A 655 11.51 8.17 9.40
C VAL A 655 10.13 8.08 10.03
N VAL A 656 9.92 8.84 11.10
CA VAL A 656 8.64 8.99 11.79
C VAL A 656 8.24 10.45 11.81
N ILE A 657 7.00 10.75 11.45
CA ILE A 657 6.42 12.08 11.57
C ILE A 657 5.39 12.01 12.70
N PRO A 658 5.67 12.58 13.88
CA PRO A 658 4.72 12.60 14.99
C PRO A 658 3.43 13.32 14.58
N LYS A 659 2.29 12.64 14.66
CA LYS A 659 0.94 13.21 14.38
C LYS A 659 0.31 13.75 15.68
N PRO A 660 -0.68 14.67 15.62
CA PRO A 660 -1.36 15.23 14.44
C PRO A 660 -0.68 16.47 13.84
N ASN A 661 0.18 17.16 14.60
CA ASN A 661 0.77 18.43 14.18
C ASN A 661 2.00 18.20 13.33
N VAL A 662 1.86 18.41 12.02
CA VAL A 662 2.97 18.37 11.07
C VAL A 662 3.56 19.77 10.97
N ALA A 663 4.69 20.00 11.65
CA ALA A 663 5.46 21.23 11.50
C ALA A 663 6.34 21.16 10.24
N THR A 664 6.70 22.32 9.69
CA THR A 664 7.62 22.43 8.56
C THR A 664 8.81 23.34 8.90
N PHE A 665 9.95 23.07 8.28
CA PHE A 665 11.12 23.96 8.25
C PHE A 665 11.22 24.60 6.86
N PRO A 666 11.08 25.93 6.75
CA PRO A 666 11.35 26.62 5.50
C PRO A 666 12.86 26.62 5.22
N LEU A 667 13.25 26.32 3.98
CA LEU A 667 14.63 26.42 3.52
C LEU A 667 14.81 27.71 2.71
N GLY A 668 15.91 28.42 2.96
CA GLY A 668 16.31 29.59 2.20
C GLY A 668 17.78 29.54 1.82
N TYR A 669 18.15 30.23 0.74
CA TYR A 669 19.57 30.45 0.43
C TYR A 669 20.08 31.62 1.26
N ALA A 670 21.20 31.41 1.95
CA ALA A 670 21.78 32.41 2.82
C ALA A 670 22.78 33.28 2.07
N VAL A 671 22.75 34.58 2.31
CA VAL A 671 23.71 35.56 1.81
C VAL A 671 24.27 36.36 2.98
N ALA A 672 25.41 37.03 2.76
CA ALA A 672 26.00 37.93 3.75
C ALA A 672 24.98 38.94 4.29
N LYS A 673 25.08 39.24 5.58
CA LYS A 673 24.21 40.20 6.26
C LYS A 673 24.32 41.58 5.59
N GLY A 674 23.18 42.17 5.26
CA GLY A 674 23.07 43.44 4.55
C GLY A 674 23.13 43.34 3.03
N ASN A 675 23.29 42.15 2.43
CA ASN A 675 23.36 41.99 0.97
C ASN A 675 21.97 41.99 0.29
N GLN A 676 21.29 43.13 0.31
CA GLN A 676 19.92 43.24 -0.21
C GLN A 676 19.84 43.07 -1.74
N ASP A 677 20.87 43.47 -2.48
CA ASP A 677 20.87 43.39 -3.94
C ASP A 677 20.86 41.95 -4.44
N LEU A 678 21.78 41.13 -3.91
CA LEU A 678 21.83 39.70 -4.23
C LEU A 678 20.57 38.98 -3.75
N LEU A 679 20.08 39.36 -2.57
CA LEU A 679 18.86 38.81 -1.99
C LEU A 679 17.63 39.06 -2.89
N ASN A 680 17.45 40.30 -3.36
CA ASN A 680 16.36 40.67 -4.26
C ASN A 680 16.44 39.88 -5.57
N PHE A 681 17.64 39.71 -6.13
CA PHE A 681 17.84 38.90 -7.32
C PHE A 681 17.43 37.44 -7.06
N LEU A 682 17.90 36.84 -5.96
CA LEU A 682 17.59 35.47 -5.58
C LEU A 682 16.10 35.24 -5.37
N ASN A 683 15.40 36.18 -4.71
CA ASN A 683 13.97 36.07 -4.49
C ASN A 683 13.21 36.00 -5.82
N ASN A 684 13.52 36.91 -6.75
CA ASN A 684 12.91 36.88 -8.09
C ASN A 684 13.26 35.61 -8.86
N TRP A 685 14.52 35.17 -8.78
CA TRP A 685 14.98 33.94 -9.41
C TRP A 685 14.25 32.71 -8.87
N ILE A 686 14.07 32.59 -7.55
CA ILE A 686 13.32 31.51 -6.91
C ILE A 686 11.86 31.48 -7.39
N GLN A 687 11.20 32.64 -7.48
CA GLN A 687 9.81 32.72 -7.98
C GLN A 687 9.69 32.20 -9.42
N ILE A 688 10.66 32.54 -10.29
CA ILE A 688 10.74 32.02 -11.66
C ILE A 688 10.93 30.49 -11.63
N LYS A 689 11.85 29.98 -10.81
CA LYS A 689 12.15 28.54 -10.73
C LYS A 689 10.99 27.71 -10.19
N LYS A 690 10.24 28.23 -9.21
CA LYS A 690 9.00 27.61 -8.71
C LYS A 690 7.92 27.47 -9.78
N SER A 691 7.85 28.44 -10.70
CA SER A 691 6.88 28.44 -11.80
C SER A 691 7.29 27.51 -12.96
N GLY A 692 8.58 27.25 -13.12
CA GLY A 692 9.15 26.41 -14.17
C GLY A 692 9.07 24.89 -13.90
N THR A 693 9.60 24.12 -14.86
CA THR A 693 9.70 22.64 -14.78
C THR A 693 11.05 22.16 -14.24
N GLN A 694 12.10 22.99 -14.33
CA GLN A 694 13.47 22.62 -13.96
C GLN A 694 13.61 22.27 -12.48
N MET A 695 13.12 23.12 -11.58
CA MET A 695 13.15 22.86 -10.12
C MET A 695 12.34 21.62 -9.75
N LYS A 696 11.20 21.39 -10.41
CA LYS A 696 10.37 20.18 -10.22
C LYS A 696 11.09 18.92 -10.70
N ALA A 697 11.87 19.01 -11.77
CA ALA A 697 12.69 17.90 -12.28
C ALA A 697 13.83 17.57 -11.29
N ALA A 698 14.56 18.58 -10.81
CA ALA A 698 15.58 18.41 -9.78
C ALA A 698 14.99 17.80 -8.50
N TYR A 699 13.84 18.30 -8.03
CA TYR A 699 13.16 17.77 -6.85
C TYR A 699 12.74 16.30 -7.06
N SER A 700 12.22 15.99 -8.25
CA SER A 700 11.82 14.62 -8.61
C SER A 700 13.01 13.67 -8.61
N LEU A 701 14.19 14.10 -9.07
CA LEU A 701 15.40 13.29 -9.10
C LEU A 701 15.97 13.10 -7.69
N TRP A 702 16.31 14.19 -7.01
CA TRP A 702 17.10 14.17 -5.77
C TRP A 702 16.27 13.83 -4.53
N ILE A 703 15.02 14.28 -4.46
CA ILE A 703 14.17 14.06 -3.27
C ILE A 703 13.31 12.81 -3.43
N LEU A 704 12.64 12.67 -4.59
CA LEU A 704 11.74 11.55 -4.86
C LEU A 704 12.45 10.33 -5.49
N GLY A 705 13.73 10.43 -5.83
CA GLY A 705 14.51 9.34 -6.45
C GLY A 705 14.07 8.97 -7.88
N ARG A 706 13.22 9.78 -8.52
CA ARG A 706 12.66 9.47 -9.85
C ARG A 706 13.73 9.68 -10.92
N GLY A 707 14.18 8.57 -11.51
CA GLY A 707 15.24 8.58 -12.53
C GLY A 707 16.66 8.46 -11.99
N ALA A 708 16.81 8.26 -10.67
CA ALA A 708 18.10 8.02 -10.00
C ALA A 708 18.72 6.67 -10.36
N VAL A 709 17.88 5.64 -10.51
CA VAL A 709 18.27 4.41 -11.18
C VAL A 709 18.13 4.72 -12.67
N PRO A 710 19.21 4.69 -13.49
CA PRO A 710 19.02 4.61 -14.92
C PRO A 710 18.11 3.41 -15.12
N LYS A 711 16.94 3.60 -15.75
CA LYS A 711 16.08 2.49 -16.13
C LYS A 711 16.93 1.60 -17.02
N GLN A 712 17.58 0.60 -16.40
CA GLN A 712 18.23 -0.48 -17.10
C GLN A 712 17.07 -1.10 -17.83
N PRO A 713 17.05 -1.00 -19.15
CA PRO A 713 15.89 -1.41 -19.88
C PRO A 713 15.60 -2.85 -19.53
N ARG A 714 14.36 -3.12 -19.11
CA ARG A 714 13.99 -4.43 -18.56
C ARG A 714 14.49 -5.53 -19.50
N TRP A 715 15.06 -6.59 -18.92
CA TRP A 715 15.43 -7.77 -19.70
C TRP A 715 14.21 -8.23 -20.50
N SER A 716 14.37 -8.29 -21.81
CA SER A 716 13.33 -8.73 -22.73
C SER A 716 13.93 -9.53 -23.86
N VAL A 717 13.15 -10.44 -24.44
CA VAL A 717 13.64 -11.29 -25.53
C VAL A 717 14.06 -10.42 -26.73
N ILE A 718 13.29 -9.40 -27.09
CA ILE A 718 13.64 -8.54 -28.24
C ILE A 718 14.95 -7.77 -28.05
N ARG A 719 15.27 -7.38 -26.82
CA ARG A 719 16.45 -6.56 -26.51
C ARG A 719 17.66 -7.42 -26.18
N ASN A 720 17.53 -8.38 -25.29
CA ASN A 720 18.64 -9.10 -24.69
C ASN A 720 18.98 -10.41 -25.42
N VAL A 721 18.00 -11.03 -26.07
CA VAL A 721 18.21 -12.27 -26.84
C VAL A 721 18.36 -11.97 -28.33
N LEU A 722 17.39 -11.25 -28.90
CA LEU A 722 17.33 -10.98 -30.35
C LEU A 722 18.08 -9.70 -30.76
N LYS A 723 18.35 -8.79 -29.82
CA LYS A 723 19.01 -7.49 -30.06
C LYS A 723 18.34 -6.64 -31.15
N TRP A 724 17.03 -6.78 -31.35
CA TRP A 724 16.24 -6.02 -32.32
C TRP A 724 16.04 -4.56 -31.90
N VAL A 725 16.21 -4.27 -30.61
CA VAL A 725 16.07 -2.93 -30.03
C VAL A 725 17.24 -2.68 -29.09
N LYS A 726 17.74 -1.45 -29.07
CA LYS A 726 18.84 -1.02 -28.18
C LYS A 726 18.33 -0.77 -26.78
#